data_AF-A0AA39FWD7-F1
#
_entry.id   AF-A0AA39FWD7-F1
#
_cell.length_a   1.000
_cell.length_b   1.000
_cell.length_c   1.000
_cell.angle_alpha   90.00
_cell.angle_beta   90.00
_cell.angle_gamma   90.00
#
_symmetry.space_group_name_H-M   'P 1'
#
loop_
_entity.id
_entity.type
_entity.pdbx_description
1 polymer ?
#
loop_
_entity_poly.entity_id
_entity_poly.type
_entity_poly.pdbx_seq_one_letter_code
_entity_poly.pdbx_strand_id
1 'polypeptide(L)'
;MSSLWYALHDYYYDLMDNRSDRRVKDWPLMDGPLPTIIFCIIYALIVKVIGPKLMENRKPFGLRRTMIFYNLFQVIFSTSLFYMGMKYGWWNDYSLRCQPVDYSNNPKAVRMAETAWWYFISKFTEFIDTFFFVLRKKYDHISTLHLIHHGVIPFSTWVGVKFYPGGHSTFFALLNAFVHIIMYGYYFLSALGPRMQPYLWWKKYLTSLQMLQFLVAMIHAFQLFFIECDYPKFFMAEMWQSITDFYYDLILNKSDPRVNDWPMMSGPLPTIIICISYFYIVKIIGPKLMESRKPFNLRRTMIYYNLFQVIFSTWLFSEALTNGWWNDYSFRCQPVDYSNNPKAIRMAETCWWYYFSKFTEFFDTFFFVLRKKNDHISTLHVIHHGIMPMATWLGVKFTPGGHSTFLGLLNTFVHMIMYGYYLLAACGPKIQPYLWWKKYLTTLQMAQFVLLMFHSFQLFFIECDYPKAFVWIIVVLAMGSWWHTVMDFYHDIMENKSDPRVKDWPMMSGPFPTIFICIFYAYFVKVIGPKLMEKRQPFVLRRAMLYYNLFQVIASAWIFILSLKFGWWNDYSFRCEPVDFSNTPEAIRIAKGCWWYYILKYVELLDTIFFVLRKKNNQISNLHVYHHAIMPFTAWVGTKFVPDDFMVENSFGVLSRCDVIGPKLMEKRQPFVLRRFMMYYNLFQVILSALIFYRVLKYGWWNNYSLRCQPVDYSDHPMAIGMLETCWLYYMSKFTELLDTVVFVLRKKNNQVSFLHVYHHASMPIICWIGLKFVGGGHSTFFGLLNTFVHVIMYGYYFLAGLGPKMQPYLWWKKHLTLLQLIQFVLAIIHAGQLIFIECDFPKIFLLIGLPHGFILLYLFSKFYYESYNKKKVK
;
A
#
# COMPACT_ATOMS: atom_id res chain seq x y z
N MET A 1 10.59 15.05 16.90
CA MET A 1 9.55 15.06 15.85
C MET A 1 8.90 16.44 15.69
N SER A 2 8.56 17.16 16.78
CA SER A 2 8.16 18.58 16.72
C SER A 2 9.25 19.50 16.14
N SER A 3 10.48 19.38 16.63
CA SER A 3 11.65 20.16 16.18
C SER A 3 11.86 20.14 14.66
N LEU A 4 11.82 18.96 14.05
CA LEU A 4 12.00 18.78 12.61
C LEU A 4 10.91 19.49 11.78
N TRP A 5 9.67 19.56 12.29
CA TRP A 5 8.61 20.28 11.59
C TRP A 5 8.85 21.80 11.60
N TYR A 6 9.27 22.38 12.72
CA TYR A 6 9.62 23.80 12.77
C TYR A 6 10.83 24.11 11.89
N ALA A 7 11.92 23.33 11.98
CA ALA A 7 13.08 23.52 11.12
C ALA A 7 12.75 23.45 9.61
N LEU A 8 11.88 22.52 9.19
CA LEU A 8 11.40 22.43 7.80
C LEU A 8 10.43 23.56 7.42
N HIS A 9 9.68 24.11 8.37
CA HIS A 9 8.77 25.24 8.17
C HIS A 9 9.56 26.53 7.95
N ASP A 10 10.51 26.80 8.84
CA ASP A 10 11.33 28.01 8.82
C ASP A 10 12.25 28.02 7.59
N TYR A 11 12.86 26.86 7.25
CA TYR A 11 13.61 26.69 6.00
C TYR A 11 12.74 26.88 4.75
N TYR A 12 11.48 26.44 4.75
CA TYR A 12 10.57 26.66 3.63
C TYR A 12 10.24 28.15 3.42
N TYR A 13 10.03 28.91 4.50
CA TYR A 13 9.78 30.36 4.39
C TYR A 13 11.03 31.13 3.99
N ASP A 14 12.20 30.82 4.53
CA ASP A 14 13.47 31.44 4.11
C ASP A 14 13.72 31.19 2.61
N LEU A 15 13.58 29.92 2.17
CA LEU A 15 13.69 29.56 0.76
C LEU A 15 12.69 30.34 -0.13
N MET A 16 11.43 30.46 0.29
CA MET A 16 10.38 31.06 -0.55
C MET A 16 10.36 32.60 -0.55
N ASP A 17 10.59 33.27 0.57
CA ASP A 17 10.46 34.74 0.67
C ASP A 17 11.80 35.50 0.62
N ASN A 18 12.90 34.88 1.08
CA ASN A 18 14.23 35.50 1.02
C ASN A 18 15.04 35.06 -0.21
N ARG A 19 14.94 33.78 -0.62
CA ARG A 19 15.84 33.19 -1.63
C ARG A 19 15.24 32.95 -3.01
N SER A 20 13.93 33.17 -3.22
CA SER A 20 13.29 33.02 -4.55
C SER A 20 13.22 34.33 -5.34
N ASP A 21 13.15 34.23 -6.67
CA ASP A 21 13.06 35.41 -7.53
C ASP A 21 11.69 36.11 -7.36
N ARG A 22 11.74 37.38 -6.94
CA ARG A 22 10.54 38.19 -6.67
C ARG A 22 9.78 38.55 -7.95
N ARG A 23 10.44 38.62 -9.11
CA ARG A 23 9.84 38.99 -10.41
C ARG A 23 8.80 37.98 -10.88
N VAL A 24 8.98 36.71 -10.51
CA VAL A 24 8.08 35.60 -10.89
C VAL A 24 7.07 35.26 -9.79
N LYS A 25 7.03 35.99 -8.66
CA LYS A 25 6.22 35.59 -7.47
C LYS A 25 4.74 35.42 -7.81
N ASP A 26 4.17 36.38 -8.54
CA ASP A 26 2.74 36.43 -8.88
C ASP A 26 2.40 35.78 -10.24
N TRP A 27 3.35 35.05 -10.85
CA TRP A 27 3.12 34.38 -12.13
C TRP A 27 2.37 33.05 -11.94
N PRO A 28 1.55 32.61 -12.92
CA PRO A 28 0.74 31.41 -12.74
C PRO A 28 1.61 30.18 -12.43
N LEU A 29 1.20 29.44 -11.38
CA LEU A 29 1.89 28.27 -10.81
C LEU A 29 3.22 28.57 -10.09
N MET A 30 3.60 29.83 -9.88
CA MET A 30 4.86 30.21 -9.19
C MET A 30 4.69 30.55 -7.70
N ASP A 31 3.46 30.53 -7.16
CA ASP A 31 3.17 30.76 -5.73
C ASP A 31 3.93 29.80 -4.80
N GLY A 32 4.15 28.56 -5.26
CA GLY A 32 4.77 27.48 -4.50
C GLY A 32 4.80 26.16 -5.28
N PRO A 33 5.42 25.09 -4.75
CA PRO A 33 5.63 23.84 -5.47
C PRO A 33 4.36 22.97 -5.61
N LEU A 34 3.36 23.19 -4.76
CA LEU A 34 2.18 22.30 -4.64
C LEU A 34 1.35 22.16 -5.92
N PRO A 35 1.02 23.22 -6.69
CA PRO A 35 0.26 23.08 -7.94
C PRO A 35 0.99 22.19 -8.95
N THR A 36 2.29 22.39 -9.16
CA THR A 36 3.13 21.57 -10.05
C THR A 36 3.13 20.10 -9.62
N ILE A 37 3.32 19.82 -8.33
CA ILE A 37 3.28 18.46 -7.78
C ILE A 37 1.90 17.82 -8.00
N ILE A 38 0.81 18.56 -7.79
CA ILE A 38 -0.56 18.07 -8.01
C ILE A 38 -0.79 17.71 -9.48
N PHE A 39 -0.33 18.55 -10.44
CA PHE A 39 -0.43 18.23 -11.86
C PHE A 39 0.36 16.97 -12.24
N CYS A 40 1.57 16.78 -11.72
CA CYS A 40 2.36 15.56 -11.96
C CYS A 40 1.71 14.30 -11.38
N ILE A 41 1.08 14.39 -10.19
CA ILE A 41 0.32 13.28 -9.58
C ILE A 41 -0.93 12.96 -10.42
N ILE A 42 -1.68 13.97 -10.87
CA ILE A 42 -2.86 13.80 -11.73
C ILE A 42 -2.46 13.14 -13.05
N TYR A 43 -1.37 13.59 -13.68
CA TYR A 43 -0.79 12.98 -14.88
C TYR A 43 -0.47 11.50 -14.66
N ALA A 44 0.23 11.15 -13.60
CA ALA A 44 0.58 9.76 -13.28
C ALA A 44 -0.67 8.88 -13.06
N LEU A 45 -1.67 9.38 -12.33
CA LEU A 45 -2.95 8.69 -12.10
C LEU A 45 -3.74 8.49 -13.41
N ILE A 46 -3.75 9.48 -14.30
CA ILE A 46 -4.40 9.37 -15.62
C ILE A 46 -3.67 8.33 -16.48
N VAL A 47 -2.34 8.36 -16.54
CA VAL A 47 -1.58 7.45 -17.41
C VAL A 47 -1.59 6.00 -16.91
N LYS A 48 -1.49 5.75 -15.59
CA LYS A 48 -1.38 4.39 -15.04
C LYS A 48 -2.70 3.77 -14.62
N VAL A 49 -3.72 4.53 -14.25
CA VAL A 49 -4.96 4.00 -13.65
C VAL A 49 -6.20 4.40 -14.46
N ILE A 50 -6.51 5.70 -14.54
CA ILE A 50 -7.80 6.17 -15.05
C ILE A 50 -7.92 5.95 -16.56
N GLY A 51 -6.89 6.33 -17.31
CA GLY A 51 -6.85 6.21 -18.78
C GLY A 51 -6.92 4.77 -19.28
N PRO A 52 -6.07 3.85 -18.78
CA PRO A 52 -6.16 2.43 -19.13
C PRO A 52 -7.54 1.84 -18.84
N LYS A 53 -8.11 2.10 -17.65
CA LYS A 53 -9.44 1.60 -17.25
C LYS A 53 -10.59 2.21 -18.05
N LEU A 54 -10.49 3.48 -18.47
CA LEU A 54 -11.44 4.09 -19.41
C LEU A 54 -11.35 3.51 -20.82
N MET A 55 -10.18 3.04 -21.23
CA MET A 55 -9.90 2.51 -22.57
C MET A 55 -10.12 0.99 -22.68
N GLU A 56 -10.05 0.24 -21.59
CA GLU A 56 -10.19 -1.22 -21.49
C GLU A 56 -11.26 -1.79 -22.45
N ASN A 57 -12.51 -1.39 -22.28
CA ASN A 57 -13.65 -1.84 -23.09
C ASN A 57 -13.93 -0.96 -24.33
N ARG A 58 -12.99 -0.11 -24.76
CA ARG A 58 -13.12 0.77 -25.94
C ARG A 58 -12.20 0.35 -27.09
N LYS A 59 -12.62 0.64 -28.32
CA LYS A 59 -11.74 0.59 -29.51
C LYS A 59 -10.76 1.78 -29.46
N PRO A 60 -9.50 1.63 -29.94
CA PRO A 60 -8.50 2.71 -29.90
C PRO A 60 -8.92 3.90 -30.78
N PHE A 61 -8.69 5.13 -30.29
CA PHE A 61 -9.17 6.33 -30.97
C PHE A 61 -8.36 6.70 -32.23
N GLY A 62 -9.05 7.07 -33.30
CA GLY A 62 -8.49 7.48 -34.59
C GLY A 62 -7.89 8.91 -34.62
N LEU A 63 -7.06 9.27 -33.65
CA LEU A 63 -6.59 10.65 -33.36
C LEU A 63 -5.66 11.28 -34.44
N ARG A 64 -5.64 10.81 -35.69
CA ARG A 64 -4.66 11.24 -36.71
C ARG A 64 -4.73 12.73 -37.02
N ARG A 65 -5.93 13.31 -37.19
CA ARG A 65 -6.07 14.78 -37.39
C ARG A 65 -5.58 15.56 -36.17
N THR A 66 -5.95 15.13 -34.97
CA THR A 66 -5.53 15.75 -33.70
C THR A 66 -4.01 15.74 -33.53
N MET A 67 -3.34 14.63 -33.82
CA MET A 67 -1.87 14.53 -33.76
C MET A 67 -1.17 15.45 -34.79
N ILE A 68 -1.74 15.63 -35.99
CA ILE A 68 -1.18 16.57 -36.99
C ILE A 68 -1.20 18.01 -36.43
N PHE A 69 -2.34 18.47 -35.91
CA PHE A 69 -2.45 19.81 -35.32
C PHE A 69 -1.58 19.98 -34.07
N TYR A 70 -1.55 18.99 -33.18
CA TYR A 70 -0.73 19.02 -31.97
C TYR A 70 0.77 19.05 -32.27
N ASN A 71 1.26 18.20 -33.17
CA ASN A 71 2.68 18.18 -33.53
C ASN A 71 3.09 19.48 -34.24
N LEU A 72 2.23 20.05 -35.08
CA LEU A 72 2.46 21.37 -35.70
C LEU A 72 2.52 22.48 -34.65
N PHE A 73 1.60 22.49 -33.69
CA PHE A 73 1.63 23.41 -32.55
C PHE A 73 2.93 23.27 -31.75
N GLN A 74 3.35 22.04 -31.42
CA GLN A 74 4.60 21.81 -30.68
C GLN A 74 5.84 22.28 -31.46
N VAL A 75 5.88 22.13 -32.80
CA VAL A 75 6.95 22.69 -33.64
C VAL A 75 6.97 24.21 -33.55
N ILE A 76 5.83 24.88 -33.74
CA ILE A 76 5.73 26.35 -33.70
C ILE A 76 6.10 26.89 -32.30
N PHE A 77 5.61 26.25 -31.25
CA PHE A 77 5.88 26.64 -29.86
C PHE A 77 7.36 26.42 -29.48
N SER A 78 7.95 25.26 -29.80
CA SER A 78 9.38 24.99 -29.58
C SER A 78 10.28 25.94 -30.39
N THR A 79 9.88 26.29 -31.62
CA THR A 79 10.60 27.27 -32.46
C THR A 79 10.56 28.66 -31.83
N SER A 80 9.42 29.06 -31.28
CA SER A 80 9.24 30.34 -30.59
C SER A 80 10.09 30.42 -29.31
N LEU A 81 10.11 29.34 -28.52
CA LEU A 81 10.97 29.23 -27.33
C LEU A 81 12.46 29.30 -27.69
N PHE A 82 12.89 28.56 -28.71
CA PHE A 82 14.29 28.58 -29.17
C PHE A 82 14.69 29.98 -29.67
N TYR A 83 13.85 30.63 -30.49
CA TYR A 83 14.10 32.00 -30.97
C TYR A 83 14.23 33.01 -29.83
N MET A 84 13.35 32.96 -28.83
CA MET A 84 13.42 33.86 -27.66
C MET A 84 14.67 33.58 -26.79
N GLY A 85 15.00 32.30 -26.55
CA GLY A 85 16.19 31.91 -25.80
C GLY A 85 17.51 32.35 -26.46
N MET A 86 17.58 32.28 -27.80
CA MET A 86 18.67 32.87 -28.56
C MET A 86 18.68 34.41 -28.43
N LYS A 87 17.57 35.06 -28.76
CA LYS A 87 17.45 36.53 -28.87
C LYS A 87 17.76 37.27 -27.57
N TYR A 88 17.34 36.72 -26.42
CA TYR A 88 17.50 37.37 -25.13
C TYR A 88 18.73 36.92 -24.34
N GLY A 89 19.54 35.97 -24.86
CA GLY A 89 20.77 35.52 -24.21
C GLY A 89 21.81 34.94 -25.18
N TRP A 90 21.53 33.76 -25.74
CA TRP A 90 22.55 32.91 -26.38
C TRP A 90 23.07 33.35 -27.76
N TRP A 91 22.55 34.44 -28.34
CA TRP A 91 23.06 34.96 -29.62
C TRP A 91 24.32 35.84 -29.47
N ASN A 92 24.42 36.67 -28.41
CA ASN A 92 25.52 37.62 -28.22
C ASN A 92 26.04 37.73 -26.77
N ASP A 93 25.20 37.51 -25.77
CA ASP A 93 25.45 37.99 -24.39
C ASP A 93 25.82 36.89 -23.40
N TYR A 94 25.48 35.63 -23.69
CA TYR A 94 25.63 34.52 -22.76
C TYR A 94 26.86 33.65 -23.08
N SER A 95 27.72 33.45 -22.08
CA SER A 95 28.93 32.63 -22.20
C SER A 95 28.66 31.15 -21.89
N LEU A 96 29.16 30.28 -22.76
CA LEU A 96 29.12 28.81 -22.59
C LEU A 96 29.99 28.28 -21.44
N ARG A 97 30.86 29.12 -20.84
CA ARG A 97 31.78 28.72 -19.76
C ARG A 97 31.22 29.00 -18.37
N CYS A 98 30.59 30.16 -18.20
CA CYS A 98 29.96 30.64 -16.97
C CYS A 98 29.00 31.76 -17.37
N GLN A 99 27.74 31.72 -16.92
CA GLN A 99 26.80 32.82 -17.12
C GLN A 99 25.97 33.03 -15.86
N PRO A 100 26.15 34.12 -15.10
CA PRO A 100 25.36 34.42 -13.91
C PRO A 100 23.88 34.72 -14.25
N VAL A 101 23.02 34.75 -13.24
CA VAL A 101 21.60 35.11 -13.39
C VAL A 101 21.44 36.61 -13.18
N ASP A 102 20.91 37.33 -14.18
CA ASP A 102 20.51 38.73 -14.02
C ASP A 102 19.16 38.79 -13.28
N TYR A 103 19.21 39.19 -12.00
CA TYR A 103 18.05 39.39 -11.13
C TYR A 103 17.41 40.79 -11.25
N SER A 104 17.97 41.69 -12.06
CA SER A 104 17.47 43.05 -12.19
C SER A 104 16.12 43.13 -12.93
N ASN A 105 15.44 44.27 -12.78
CA ASN A 105 14.23 44.57 -13.57
C ASN A 105 14.55 45.10 -14.99
N ASN A 106 15.75 44.82 -15.50
CA ASN A 106 16.11 45.06 -16.90
C ASN A 106 15.11 44.35 -17.83
N PRO A 107 14.49 45.04 -18.81
CA PRO A 107 13.55 44.42 -19.75
C PRO A 107 14.08 43.15 -20.41
N LYS A 108 15.39 43.07 -20.71
CA LYS A 108 16.01 41.87 -21.29
C LYS A 108 16.02 40.67 -20.32
N ALA A 109 16.34 40.92 -19.05
CA ALA A 109 16.32 39.89 -18.00
C ALA A 109 14.89 39.40 -17.71
N VAL A 110 13.92 40.32 -17.68
CA VAL A 110 12.50 39.98 -17.55
C VAL A 110 12.02 39.14 -18.74
N ARG A 111 12.39 39.48 -19.99
CA ARG A 111 12.06 38.64 -21.17
C ARG A 111 12.74 37.26 -21.13
N MET A 112 13.94 37.14 -20.55
CA MET A 112 14.55 35.83 -20.32
C MET A 112 13.78 35.02 -19.27
N ALA A 113 13.37 35.64 -18.16
CA ALA A 113 12.53 35.00 -17.15
C ALA A 113 11.19 34.53 -17.71
N GLU A 114 10.52 35.36 -18.52
CA GLU A 114 9.30 35.00 -19.25
C GLU A 114 9.53 33.80 -20.17
N THR A 115 10.67 33.77 -20.88
CA THR A 115 11.04 32.65 -21.77
C THR A 115 11.25 31.35 -20.99
N ALA A 116 11.87 31.43 -19.80
CA ALA A 116 12.02 30.28 -18.91
C ALA A 116 10.66 29.79 -18.37
N TRP A 117 9.74 30.70 -18.03
CA TRP A 117 8.38 30.35 -17.61
C TRP A 117 7.58 29.70 -18.75
N TRP A 118 7.64 30.23 -19.98
CA TRP A 118 7.02 29.57 -21.14
C TRP A 118 7.61 28.20 -21.44
N TYR A 119 8.91 27.98 -21.19
CA TYR A 119 9.53 26.65 -21.28
C TYR A 119 9.03 25.69 -20.18
N PHE A 120 8.82 26.17 -18.95
CA PHE A 120 8.12 25.40 -17.90
C PHE A 120 6.69 25.01 -18.33
N ILE A 121 5.95 25.94 -18.95
CA ILE A 121 4.61 25.66 -19.49
C ILE A 121 4.64 24.58 -20.60
N SER A 122 5.71 24.49 -21.41
CA SER A 122 5.87 23.38 -22.39
C SER A 122 5.80 22.00 -21.76
N LYS A 123 6.26 21.85 -20.51
CA LYS A 123 6.36 20.53 -19.86
C LYS A 123 5.00 19.94 -19.48
N PHE A 124 3.96 20.77 -19.40
CA PHE A 124 2.57 20.30 -19.29
C PHE A 124 1.93 20.01 -20.65
N THR A 125 2.32 20.71 -21.73
CA THR A 125 1.80 20.40 -23.08
C THR A 125 2.32 19.03 -23.54
N GLU A 126 3.58 18.70 -23.20
CA GLU A 126 4.24 17.41 -23.43
C GLU A 126 3.53 16.20 -22.75
N PHE A 127 2.65 16.41 -21.76
CA PHE A 127 1.83 15.32 -21.19
C PHE A 127 0.85 14.72 -22.21
N ILE A 128 0.46 15.49 -23.23
CA ILE A 128 -0.54 15.10 -24.23
C ILE A 128 -0.03 13.95 -25.11
N ASP A 129 1.28 13.84 -25.35
CA ASP A 129 1.88 12.70 -26.06
C ASP A 129 1.60 11.37 -25.34
N THR A 130 1.80 11.33 -24.02
CA THR A 130 1.51 10.13 -23.23
C THR A 130 0.01 9.82 -23.21
N PHE A 131 -0.85 10.84 -23.17
CA PHE A 131 -2.30 10.65 -23.30
C PHE A 131 -2.70 10.10 -24.69
N PHE A 132 -2.03 10.52 -25.78
CA PHE A 132 -2.24 9.95 -27.11
C PHE A 132 -1.81 8.49 -27.21
N PHE A 133 -0.76 8.04 -26.51
CA PHE A 133 -0.42 6.62 -26.45
C PHE A 133 -1.50 5.81 -25.70
N VAL A 134 -1.99 6.30 -24.56
CA VAL A 134 -3.08 5.67 -23.79
C VAL A 134 -4.37 5.56 -24.62
N LEU A 135 -4.86 6.66 -25.21
CA LEU A 135 -6.09 6.69 -26.02
C LEU A 135 -6.01 5.84 -27.30
N ARG A 136 -4.79 5.47 -27.73
CA ARG A 136 -4.54 4.57 -28.87
C ARG A 136 -4.18 3.14 -28.45
N LYS A 137 -4.27 2.80 -27.16
CA LYS A 137 -3.87 1.50 -26.57
C LYS A 137 -2.42 1.10 -26.88
N LYS A 138 -1.51 2.07 -27.02
CA LYS A 138 -0.08 1.85 -27.30
C LYS A 138 0.75 1.86 -26.01
N TYR A 139 0.40 0.99 -25.06
CA TYR A 139 1.00 0.99 -23.73
C TYR A 139 2.49 0.62 -23.73
N ASP A 140 2.96 -0.19 -24.67
CA ASP A 140 4.37 -0.60 -24.81
C ASP A 140 5.32 0.58 -25.11
N HIS A 141 4.77 1.69 -25.63
CA HIS A 141 5.51 2.93 -25.84
C HIS A 141 5.74 3.72 -24.53
N ILE A 142 4.99 3.43 -23.45
CA ILE A 142 5.01 4.17 -22.18
C ILE A 142 5.88 3.41 -21.16
N SER A 143 7.20 3.53 -21.32
CA SER A 143 8.15 2.92 -20.39
C SER A 143 8.08 3.57 -18.99
N THR A 144 8.52 2.84 -17.95
CA THR A 144 8.62 3.39 -16.58
C THR A 144 9.55 4.61 -16.55
N LEU A 145 10.63 4.61 -17.33
CA LEU A 145 11.54 5.74 -17.46
C LEU A 145 10.86 6.96 -18.11
N HIS A 146 10.06 6.76 -19.16
CA HIS A 146 9.26 7.82 -19.79
C HIS A 146 8.29 8.46 -18.80
N LEU A 147 7.58 7.65 -18.02
CA LEU A 147 6.64 8.14 -17.02
C LEU A 147 7.33 8.95 -15.91
N ILE A 148 8.47 8.47 -15.39
CA ILE A 148 9.24 9.18 -14.37
C ILE A 148 9.83 10.48 -14.94
N HIS A 149 10.42 10.46 -16.13
CA HIS A 149 10.97 11.64 -16.80
C HIS A 149 9.93 12.75 -16.94
N HIS A 150 8.79 12.45 -17.59
CA HIS A 150 7.72 13.45 -17.76
C HIS A 150 7.06 13.84 -16.43
N GLY A 151 7.06 12.97 -15.41
CA GLY A 151 6.57 13.33 -14.07
C GLY A 151 7.50 14.26 -13.27
N VAL A 152 8.81 14.24 -13.52
CA VAL A 152 9.81 15.00 -12.75
C VAL A 152 10.23 16.30 -13.42
N ILE A 153 10.40 16.33 -14.75
CA ILE A 153 10.88 17.51 -15.49
C ILE A 153 10.05 18.80 -15.26
N PRO A 154 8.70 18.78 -15.13
CA PRO A 154 7.92 19.97 -14.76
C PRO A 154 8.30 20.54 -13.39
N PHE A 155 8.68 19.70 -12.43
CA PHE A 155 9.14 20.14 -11.11
C PHE A 155 10.57 20.70 -11.18
N SER A 156 11.48 20.04 -11.89
CA SER A 156 12.84 20.55 -12.10
C SER A 156 12.86 21.91 -12.83
N THR A 157 11.93 22.12 -13.77
CA THR A 157 11.78 23.40 -14.48
C THR A 157 11.06 24.45 -13.63
N TRP A 158 10.12 24.07 -12.77
CA TRP A 158 9.54 24.97 -11.76
C TRP A 158 10.61 25.55 -10.82
N VAL A 159 11.51 24.70 -10.29
CA VAL A 159 12.66 25.16 -9.47
C VAL A 159 13.53 26.13 -10.28
N GLY A 160 13.78 25.83 -11.56
CA GLY A 160 14.55 26.72 -12.42
C GLY A 160 13.94 28.12 -12.59
N VAL A 161 12.65 28.21 -12.89
CA VAL A 161 11.97 29.50 -13.02
C VAL A 161 11.88 30.23 -11.68
N LYS A 162 11.67 29.50 -10.57
CA LYS A 162 11.46 30.11 -9.25
C LYS A 162 12.73 30.65 -8.60
N PHE A 163 13.89 30.06 -8.89
CA PHE A 163 15.16 30.38 -8.21
C PHE A 163 16.26 30.89 -9.13
N TYR A 164 16.26 30.54 -10.42
CA TYR A 164 17.29 30.96 -11.37
C TYR A 164 16.72 31.16 -12.80
N PRO A 165 15.78 32.11 -13.00
CA PRO A 165 15.12 32.37 -14.29
C PRO A 165 16.03 33.12 -15.28
N GLY A 166 17.19 32.53 -15.59
CA GLY A 166 18.20 33.11 -16.48
C GLY A 166 19.53 32.38 -16.40
N GLY A 167 20.55 32.97 -17.04
CA GLY A 167 21.92 32.49 -16.96
C GLY A 167 22.13 31.03 -17.38
N HIS A 168 23.10 30.38 -16.73
CA HIS A 168 23.69 29.10 -17.13
C HIS A 168 22.71 27.94 -17.35
N SER A 169 21.62 27.85 -16.58
CA SER A 169 20.61 26.78 -16.71
C SER A 169 19.85 26.82 -18.03
N THR A 170 19.69 28.00 -18.63
CA THR A 170 18.88 28.21 -19.84
C THR A 170 19.46 27.48 -21.07
N PHE A 171 20.74 27.11 -21.05
CA PHE A 171 21.36 26.32 -22.12
C PHE A 171 20.67 24.97 -22.32
N PHE A 172 20.29 24.28 -21.24
CA PHE A 172 19.56 23.01 -21.35
C PHE A 172 18.16 23.20 -21.94
N ALA A 173 17.48 24.29 -21.57
CA ALA A 173 16.17 24.65 -22.13
C ALA A 173 16.27 24.97 -23.63
N LEU A 174 17.31 25.69 -24.04
CA LEU A 174 17.60 26.01 -25.44
C LEU A 174 17.87 24.74 -26.27
N LEU A 175 18.77 23.87 -25.81
CA LEU A 175 19.07 22.60 -26.48
C LEU A 175 17.85 21.67 -26.52
N ASN A 176 17.03 21.64 -25.46
CA ASN A 176 15.78 20.88 -25.45
C ASN A 176 14.78 21.41 -26.47
N ALA A 177 14.57 22.73 -26.55
CA ALA A 177 13.71 23.36 -27.54
C ALA A 177 14.18 23.02 -28.98
N PHE A 178 15.48 23.10 -29.25
CA PHE A 178 16.05 22.72 -30.56
C PHE A 178 15.74 21.27 -30.95
N VAL A 179 15.99 20.31 -30.06
CA VAL A 179 15.70 18.89 -30.32
C VAL A 179 14.19 18.63 -30.41
N HIS A 180 13.37 19.37 -29.66
CA HIS A 180 11.90 19.26 -29.73
C HIS A 180 11.36 19.76 -31.08
N ILE A 181 11.92 20.81 -31.69
CA ILE A 181 11.57 21.24 -33.07
C ILE A 181 11.75 20.07 -34.05
N ILE A 182 12.92 19.40 -33.99
CA ILE A 182 13.26 18.29 -34.89
C ILE A 182 12.38 17.06 -34.62
N MET A 183 12.18 16.72 -33.34
CA MET A 183 11.39 15.56 -32.91
C MET A 183 9.91 15.70 -33.27
N TYR A 184 9.27 16.83 -32.92
CA TYR A 184 7.88 17.07 -33.27
C TYR A 184 7.69 17.33 -34.76
N GLY A 185 8.70 17.86 -35.46
CA GLY A 185 8.72 17.92 -36.93
C GLY A 185 8.66 16.54 -37.56
N TYR A 186 9.47 15.59 -37.07
CA TYR A 186 9.38 14.18 -37.48
C TYR A 186 7.98 13.58 -37.16
N TYR A 187 7.42 13.81 -35.97
CA TYR A 187 6.10 13.29 -35.61
C TYR A 187 4.96 13.91 -36.44
N PHE A 188 5.05 15.19 -36.81
CA PHE A 188 4.15 15.85 -37.75
C PHE A 188 4.18 15.16 -39.12
N LEU A 189 5.36 15.06 -39.74
CA LEU A 189 5.54 14.42 -41.05
C LEU A 189 5.08 12.95 -41.05
N SER A 190 5.36 12.22 -39.97
CA SER A 190 4.91 10.83 -39.79
C SER A 190 3.37 10.72 -39.71
N ALA A 191 2.70 11.68 -39.08
CA ALA A 191 1.24 11.71 -38.96
C ALA A 191 0.51 12.05 -40.29
N LEU A 192 1.18 12.76 -41.21
CA LEU A 192 0.66 13.02 -42.57
C LEU A 192 0.38 11.72 -43.34
N GLY A 193 1.06 10.61 -43.04
CA GLY A 193 0.60 9.25 -43.38
C GLY A 193 1.61 8.38 -44.14
N PRO A 194 1.16 7.22 -44.69
CA PRO A 194 2.04 6.23 -45.31
C PRO A 194 2.93 6.77 -46.43
N ARG A 195 2.42 7.71 -47.24
CA ARG A 195 3.16 8.37 -48.33
C ARG A 195 4.43 9.09 -47.86
N MET A 196 4.50 9.53 -46.59
CA MET A 196 5.67 10.21 -46.02
C MET A 196 6.71 9.25 -45.43
N GLN A 197 6.34 8.02 -45.08
CA GLN A 197 7.22 7.09 -44.35
C GLN A 197 8.54 6.76 -45.10
N PRO A 198 8.59 6.59 -46.44
CA PRO A 198 9.85 6.34 -47.16
C PRO A 198 10.89 7.45 -46.98
N TYR A 199 10.45 8.70 -46.87
CA TYR A 199 11.32 9.87 -46.72
C TYR A 199 11.85 10.04 -45.27
N LEU A 200 11.38 9.24 -44.32
CA LEU A 200 11.69 9.36 -42.89
C LEU A 200 12.82 8.42 -42.40
N TRP A 201 13.74 8.04 -43.30
CA TRP A 201 14.93 7.21 -43.03
C TRP A 201 15.78 7.68 -41.84
N TRP A 202 15.84 9.00 -41.60
CA TRP A 202 16.60 9.63 -40.53
C TRP A 202 16.12 9.33 -39.09
N LYS A 203 14.97 8.65 -38.91
CA LYS A 203 14.43 8.25 -37.59
C LYS A 203 15.49 7.73 -36.61
N LYS A 204 16.42 6.89 -37.10
CA LYS A 204 17.47 6.25 -36.30
C LYS A 204 18.42 7.23 -35.59
N TYR A 205 18.57 8.45 -36.10
CA TYR A 205 19.43 9.48 -35.51
C TYR A 205 18.74 10.33 -34.44
N LEU A 206 17.40 10.30 -34.32
CA LEU A 206 16.67 11.10 -33.34
C LEU A 206 17.05 10.73 -31.89
N THR A 207 17.13 9.42 -31.60
CA THR A 207 17.57 8.94 -30.28
C THR A 207 19.03 9.29 -30.01
N SER A 208 19.91 9.23 -31.03
CA SER A 208 21.30 9.68 -30.91
C SER A 208 21.41 11.17 -30.60
N LEU A 209 20.57 12.01 -31.24
CA LEU A 209 20.50 13.45 -31.00
C LEU A 209 20.01 13.77 -29.58
N GLN A 210 18.98 13.06 -29.09
CA GLN A 210 18.51 13.17 -27.71
C GLN A 210 19.59 12.77 -26.69
N MET A 211 20.31 11.67 -26.92
CA MET A 211 21.41 11.26 -26.04
C MET A 211 22.59 12.25 -26.08
N LEU A 212 22.91 12.82 -27.25
CA LEU A 212 23.94 13.85 -27.40
C LEU A 212 23.55 15.14 -26.66
N GLN A 213 22.28 15.56 -26.75
CA GLN A 213 21.75 16.69 -25.98
C GLN A 213 21.95 16.48 -24.48
N PHE A 214 21.61 15.31 -23.94
CA PHE A 214 21.81 15.03 -22.51
C PHE A 214 23.29 15.02 -22.13
N LEU A 215 24.17 14.45 -22.95
CA LEU A 215 25.63 14.46 -22.71
C LEU A 215 26.20 15.89 -22.69
N VAL A 216 25.89 16.69 -23.70
CA VAL A 216 26.35 18.09 -23.80
C VAL A 216 25.80 18.94 -22.65
N ALA A 217 24.52 18.76 -22.28
CA ALA A 217 23.92 19.45 -21.15
C ALA A 217 24.53 19.02 -19.80
N MET A 218 24.86 17.73 -19.62
CA MET A 218 25.56 17.26 -18.42
C MET A 218 26.96 17.85 -18.31
N ILE A 219 27.73 17.90 -19.41
CA ILE A 219 29.06 18.53 -19.44
C ILE A 219 28.95 20.03 -19.09
N HIS A 220 28.01 20.74 -19.73
CA HIS A 220 27.77 22.15 -19.49
C HIS A 220 27.27 22.42 -18.05
N ALA A 221 26.51 21.52 -17.42
CA ALA A 221 26.13 21.66 -16.01
C ALA A 221 27.30 21.33 -15.06
N PHE A 222 28.11 20.33 -15.39
CA PHE A 222 29.19 19.82 -14.53
C PHE A 222 30.40 20.76 -14.47
N GLN A 223 30.64 21.60 -15.49
CA GLN A 223 31.73 22.59 -15.46
C GLN A 223 31.61 23.58 -14.28
N LEU A 224 30.40 23.86 -13.78
CA LEU A 224 30.17 24.75 -12.62
C LEU A 224 30.80 24.23 -11.31
N PHE A 225 31.19 22.96 -11.22
CA PHE A 225 31.92 22.42 -10.07
C PHE A 225 33.43 22.73 -10.12
N PHE A 226 33.99 22.98 -11.30
CA PHE A 226 35.43 23.24 -11.51
C PHE A 226 35.75 24.70 -11.85
N ILE A 227 34.72 25.54 -12.00
CA ILE A 227 34.84 26.94 -12.43
C ILE A 227 34.22 27.85 -11.37
N GLU A 228 35.00 28.84 -10.93
CA GLU A 228 34.50 29.96 -10.13
C GLU A 228 33.60 30.84 -11.01
N CYS A 229 32.38 31.09 -10.53
CA CYS A 229 31.30 31.63 -11.35
C CYS A 229 30.18 32.12 -10.44
N ASP A 230 29.76 33.38 -10.60
CA ASP A 230 28.68 34.03 -9.83
C ASP A 230 27.27 33.53 -10.23
N TYR A 231 27.17 32.35 -10.83
CA TYR A 231 25.92 31.64 -10.94
C TYR A 231 25.55 31.06 -9.56
N PRO A 232 24.35 31.33 -9.03
CA PRO A 232 23.97 30.89 -7.68
C PRO A 232 23.94 29.36 -7.59
N LYS A 233 25.04 28.79 -7.08
CA LYS A 233 25.24 27.34 -6.99
C LYS A 233 24.28 26.68 -6.01
N PHE A 234 23.67 27.47 -5.13
CA PHE A 234 22.52 27.21 -4.25
C PHE A 234 22.10 25.73 -4.12
N PHE A 235 21.20 25.26 -4.98
CA PHE A 235 20.57 23.94 -4.83
C PHE A 235 21.52 22.76 -5.11
N MET A 236 22.68 22.98 -5.73
CA MET A 236 23.72 21.95 -5.87
C MET A 236 24.88 22.14 -4.89
N ALA A 237 25.26 23.37 -4.55
CA ALA A 237 26.31 23.64 -3.57
C ALA A 237 25.84 23.43 -2.13
N GLU A 238 24.69 23.98 -1.70
CA GLU A 238 24.15 23.70 -0.36
C GLU A 238 23.72 22.24 -0.22
N MET A 239 23.25 21.58 -1.29
CA MET A 239 22.96 20.15 -1.24
C MET A 239 24.26 19.32 -1.17
N TRP A 240 25.27 19.62 -1.98
CA TRP A 240 26.57 18.93 -1.90
C TRP A 240 27.24 19.16 -0.55
N GLN A 241 27.28 20.41 -0.08
CA GLN A 241 27.86 20.78 1.21
C GLN A 241 27.07 20.15 2.36
N SER A 242 25.74 20.20 2.36
CA SER A 242 24.93 19.49 3.36
C SER A 242 25.13 17.97 3.30
N ILE A 243 25.44 17.38 2.14
CA ILE A 243 25.76 15.96 2.02
C ILE A 243 27.18 15.66 2.51
N THR A 244 28.18 16.51 2.22
CA THR A 244 29.55 16.34 2.75
C THR A 244 29.59 16.56 4.24
N ASP A 245 28.91 17.58 4.76
CA ASP A 245 28.89 17.94 6.18
C ASP A 245 28.12 16.88 6.98
N PHE A 246 27.01 16.35 6.43
CA PHE A 246 26.33 15.17 6.98
C PHE A 246 27.23 13.92 6.93
N TYR A 247 27.96 13.69 5.83
CA TYR A 247 28.89 12.56 5.73
C TYR A 247 30.06 12.68 6.72
N TYR A 248 30.64 13.86 6.89
CA TYR A 248 31.71 14.11 7.86
C TYR A 248 31.21 14.03 9.30
N ASP A 249 30.05 14.59 9.66
CA ASP A 249 29.44 14.36 10.99
C ASP A 249 29.19 12.87 11.23
N LEU A 250 28.64 12.15 10.24
CA LEU A 250 28.36 10.73 10.36
C LEU A 250 29.64 9.88 10.54
N ILE A 251 30.71 10.17 9.80
CA ILE A 251 31.97 9.39 9.79
C ILE A 251 32.97 9.82 10.88
N LEU A 252 32.90 11.05 11.39
CA LEU A 252 33.81 11.56 12.43
C LEU A 252 33.15 11.64 13.81
N ASN A 253 31.87 12.03 13.89
CA ASN A 253 31.19 12.32 15.16
C ASN A 253 30.13 11.28 15.57
N LYS A 254 29.69 10.38 14.67
CA LYS A 254 28.63 9.38 14.95
C LYS A 254 29.06 7.92 14.84
N SER A 255 30.16 7.61 14.14
CA SER A 255 30.64 6.23 14.04
C SER A 255 31.45 5.81 15.26
N ASP A 256 31.51 4.49 15.50
CA ASP A 256 32.34 3.91 16.55
C ASP A 256 33.84 4.12 16.23
N PRO A 257 34.60 4.82 17.08
CA PRO A 257 36.02 5.09 16.81
C PRO A 257 36.89 3.83 16.86
N ARG A 258 36.47 2.78 17.59
CA ARG A 258 37.26 1.55 17.82
C ARG A 258 37.51 0.76 16.53
N VAL A 259 36.68 0.95 15.51
CA VAL A 259 36.76 0.25 14.22
C VAL A 259 37.35 1.10 13.09
N ASN A 260 37.71 2.36 13.33
CA ASN A 260 38.07 3.30 12.25
C ASN A 260 39.24 2.83 11.37
N ASP A 261 40.28 2.28 12.00
CA ASP A 261 41.50 1.82 11.32
C ASP A 261 41.39 0.38 10.78
N TRP A 262 40.25 -0.29 10.98
CA TRP A 262 40.06 -1.66 10.51
C TRP A 262 39.83 -1.70 8.99
N PRO A 263 40.20 -2.80 8.30
CA PRO A 263 40.12 -2.82 6.84
C PRO A 263 38.68 -2.59 6.35
N MET A 264 38.54 -1.68 5.39
CA MET A 264 37.28 -1.21 4.80
C MET A 264 36.35 -0.39 5.74
N MET A 265 36.77 -0.01 6.94
CA MET A 265 35.94 0.77 7.89
C MET A 265 36.16 2.29 7.84
N SER A 266 37.14 2.78 7.07
CA SER A 266 37.39 4.21 6.88
C SER A 266 36.25 4.95 6.15
N GLY A 267 35.50 4.26 5.30
CA GLY A 267 34.33 4.78 4.60
C GLY A 267 33.62 3.71 3.77
N PRO A 268 32.39 3.97 3.27
CA PRO A 268 31.56 2.95 2.62
C PRO A 268 31.94 2.67 1.16
N LEU A 269 32.77 3.53 0.54
CA LEU A 269 33.09 3.45 -0.89
C LEU A 269 33.71 2.11 -1.34
N PRO A 270 34.67 1.48 -0.63
CA PRO A 270 35.20 0.18 -1.02
C PRO A 270 34.13 -0.92 -1.05
N THR A 271 33.24 -0.94 -0.06
CA THR A 271 32.09 -1.85 0.03
C THR A 271 31.13 -1.65 -1.14
N ILE A 272 30.77 -0.40 -1.44
CA ILE A 272 29.88 -0.03 -2.55
C ILE A 272 30.48 -0.47 -3.90
N ILE A 273 31.76 -0.20 -4.15
CA ILE A 273 32.46 -0.59 -5.38
C ILE A 273 32.46 -2.13 -5.54
N ILE A 274 32.71 -2.88 -4.46
CA ILE A 274 32.69 -4.34 -4.48
C ILE A 274 31.28 -4.89 -4.72
N CYS A 275 30.23 -4.34 -4.09
CA CYS A 275 28.85 -4.75 -4.34
C CYS A 275 28.38 -4.44 -5.78
N ILE A 276 28.72 -3.26 -6.33
CA ILE A 276 28.38 -2.89 -7.71
C ILE A 276 29.12 -3.77 -8.73
N SER A 277 30.42 -4.02 -8.52
CA SER A 277 31.21 -4.90 -9.39
C SER A 277 30.72 -6.35 -9.33
N TYR A 278 30.35 -6.87 -8.15
CA TYR A 278 29.68 -8.18 -8.01
C TYR A 278 28.40 -8.25 -8.86
N PHE A 279 27.52 -7.26 -8.78
CA PHE A 279 26.29 -7.21 -9.58
C PHE A 279 26.59 -7.22 -11.08
N TYR A 280 27.53 -6.39 -11.53
CA TYR A 280 27.94 -6.29 -12.93
C TYR A 280 28.61 -7.58 -13.44
N ILE A 281 29.41 -8.24 -12.61
CA ILE A 281 30.03 -9.54 -12.91
C ILE A 281 28.96 -10.62 -13.00
N VAL A 282 28.04 -10.72 -12.05
CA VAL A 282 27.05 -11.81 -11.98
C VAL A 282 25.96 -11.68 -13.05
N LYS A 283 25.45 -10.47 -13.32
CA LYS A 283 24.32 -10.29 -14.25
C LYS A 283 24.75 -9.95 -15.69
N ILE A 284 25.96 -9.43 -15.92
CA ILE A 284 26.38 -8.95 -17.26
C ILE A 284 27.67 -9.64 -17.74
N ILE A 285 28.83 -9.41 -17.10
CA ILE A 285 30.11 -9.92 -17.63
C ILE A 285 30.12 -11.45 -17.65
N GLY A 286 29.86 -12.08 -16.50
CA GLY A 286 30.00 -13.51 -16.30
C GLY A 286 29.13 -14.36 -17.24
N PRO A 287 27.81 -14.11 -17.33
CA PRO A 287 26.94 -14.80 -18.29
C PRO A 287 27.41 -14.64 -19.74
N LYS A 288 27.83 -13.43 -20.15
CA LYS A 288 28.32 -13.13 -21.50
C LYS A 288 29.67 -13.81 -21.81
N LEU A 289 30.60 -13.85 -20.86
CA LEU A 289 31.86 -14.59 -20.99
C LEU A 289 31.66 -16.11 -21.01
N MET A 290 30.62 -16.60 -20.33
CA MET A 290 30.27 -18.01 -20.29
C MET A 290 29.44 -18.46 -21.49
N GLU A 291 28.71 -17.59 -22.17
CA GLU A 291 27.80 -17.89 -23.27
C GLU A 291 28.40 -18.88 -24.28
N SER A 292 29.57 -18.55 -24.83
CA SER A 292 30.33 -19.39 -25.79
C SER A 292 31.18 -20.50 -25.17
N ARG A 293 31.20 -20.66 -23.84
CA ARG A 293 32.05 -21.62 -23.11
C ARG A 293 31.27 -22.82 -22.57
N LYS A 294 31.96 -23.94 -22.36
CA LYS A 294 31.43 -25.10 -21.61
C LYS A 294 31.46 -24.80 -20.09
N PRO A 295 30.50 -25.33 -19.29
CA PRO A 295 30.47 -25.10 -17.84
C PRO A 295 31.67 -25.77 -17.14
N PHE A 296 32.25 -25.09 -16.15
CA PHE A 296 33.45 -25.56 -15.44
C PHE A 296 33.14 -26.66 -14.41
N ASN A 297 34.00 -27.67 -14.32
CA ASN A 297 33.90 -28.74 -13.31
C ASN A 297 34.54 -28.32 -11.97
N LEU A 298 33.85 -27.46 -11.22
CA LEU A 298 34.32 -26.91 -9.95
C LEU A 298 34.04 -27.81 -8.73
N ARG A 299 33.84 -29.12 -8.91
CA ARG A 299 33.36 -30.02 -7.83
C ARG A 299 34.30 -30.06 -6.62
N ARG A 300 35.62 -30.19 -6.82
CA ARG A 300 36.60 -30.16 -5.72
C ARG A 300 36.62 -28.79 -5.04
N THR A 301 36.62 -27.71 -5.83
CA THR A 301 36.59 -26.33 -5.33
C THR A 301 35.40 -26.06 -4.43
N MET A 302 34.19 -26.46 -4.84
CA MET A 302 32.97 -26.32 -4.02
C MET A 302 33.01 -27.16 -2.74
N ILE A 303 33.65 -28.33 -2.73
CA ILE A 303 33.82 -29.13 -1.50
C ILE A 303 34.71 -28.38 -0.50
N TYR A 304 35.90 -27.93 -0.91
CA TYR A 304 36.80 -27.17 -0.02
C TYR A 304 36.19 -25.85 0.45
N TYR A 305 35.52 -25.12 -0.45
CA TYR A 305 34.84 -23.87 -0.13
C TYR A 305 33.68 -24.07 0.85
N ASN A 306 32.79 -25.06 0.63
CA ASN A 306 31.67 -25.30 1.55
C ASN A 306 32.18 -25.77 2.91
N LEU A 307 33.25 -26.58 2.95
CA LEU A 307 33.90 -26.97 4.21
C LEU A 307 34.47 -25.75 4.96
N PHE A 308 35.14 -24.84 4.25
CA PHE A 308 35.60 -23.56 4.82
C PHE A 308 34.43 -22.73 5.36
N GLN A 309 33.35 -22.56 4.59
CA GLN A 309 32.18 -21.78 5.04
C GLN A 309 31.49 -22.41 6.26
N VAL A 310 31.45 -23.74 6.39
CA VAL A 310 30.98 -24.41 7.61
C VAL A 310 31.87 -24.05 8.79
N ILE A 311 33.18 -24.29 8.69
CA ILE A 311 34.15 -24.04 9.78
C ILE A 311 34.10 -22.56 10.22
N PHE A 312 34.09 -21.63 9.26
CA PHE A 312 34.05 -20.19 9.52
C PHE A 312 32.72 -19.74 10.14
N SER A 313 31.59 -20.30 9.69
CA SER A 313 30.27 -20.05 10.30
C SER A 313 30.19 -20.60 11.73
N THR A 314 30.72 -21.81 11.99
CA THR A 314 30.78 -22.39 13.34
C THR A 314 31.63 -21.55 14.28
N TRP A 315 32.79 -21.05 13.84
CA TRP A 315 33.63 -20.16 14.64
C TRP A 315 32.93 -18.83 14.95
N LEU A 316 32.36 -18.16 13.94
CA LEU A 316 31.60 -16.92 14.13
C LEU A 316 30.38 -17.11 15.06
N PHE A 317 29.69 -18.24 14.98
CA PHE A 317 28.60 -18.59 15.89
C PHE A 317 29.10 -18.76 17.33
N SER A 318 30.24 -19.43 17.52
CA SER A 318 30.88 -19.61 18.83
C SER A 318 31.27 -18.26 19.46
N GLU A 319 31.97 -17.39 18.72
CA GLU A 319 32.36 -16.05 19.19
C GLU A 319 31.13 -15.17 19.52
N ALA A 320 30.06 -15.24 18.73
CA ALA A 320 28.83 -14.48 19.02
C ALA A 320 28.12 -14.96 20.29
N LEU A 321 28.23 -16.25 20.65
CA LEU A 321 27.75 -16.78 21.93
C LEU A 321 28.65 -16.38 23.09
N THR A 322 29.95 -16.66 23.04
CA THR A 322 30.88 -16.50 24.17
C THR A 322 31.12 -15.04 24.55
N ASN A 323 31.09 -14.12 23.59
CA ASN A 323 31.29 -12.69 23.82
C ASN A 323 29.98 -11.91 24.07
N GLY A 324 28.84 -12.61 24.22
CA GLY A 324 27.56 -11.96 24.54
C GLY A 324 26.39 -12.92 24.77
N TRP A 325 25.91 -13.57 23.70
CA TRP A 325 24.58 -14.19 23.67
C TRP A 325 24.37 -15.44 24.53
N TRP A 326 25.43 -16.02 25.12
CA TRP A 326 25.29 -17.18 26.02
C TRP A 326 24.91 -16.80 27.45
N ASN A 327 25.51 -15.75 28.02
CA ASN A 327 25.36 -15.36 29.43
C ASN A 327 25.22 -13.85 29.69
N ASP A 328 25.84 -12.98 28.86
CA ASP A 328 25.96 -11.56 29.18
C ASP A 328 24.82 -10.70 28.59
N TYR A 329 24.20 -11.15 27.48
CA TYR A 329 23.24 -10.34 26.71
C TYR A 329 21.78 -10.68 26.99
N SER A 330 20.93 -9.65 27.03
CA SER A 330 19.48 -9.79 27.18
C SER A 330 18.75 -9.88 25.83
N PHE A 331 18.02 -10.98 25.63
CA PHE A 331 17.08 -11.20 24.51
C PHE A 331 15.88 -10.22 24.46
N ARG A 332 15.84 -9.21 25.34
CA ARG A 332 14.72 -8.26 25.47
C ARG A 332 15.08 -6.83 25.10
N CYS A 333 16.24 -6.37 25.57
CA CYS A 333 16.84 -5.07 25.27
C CYS A 333 18.33 -5.19 25.57
N GLN A 334 19.18 -4.99 24.56
CA GLN A 334 20.62 -5.01 24.75
C GLN A 334 21.24 -3.75 24.11
N PRO A 335 21.73 -2.78 24.91
CA PRO A 335 22.47 -1.64 24.39
C PRO A 335 23.80 -2.09 23.77
N VAL A 336 24.42 -1.22 22.98
CA VAL A 336 25.76 -1.44 22.43
C VAL A 336 26.79 -1.03 23.49
N ASP A 337 27.73 -1.91 23.83
CA ASP A 337 28.87 -1.55 24.69
C ASP A 337 29.96 -0.87 23.83
N TYR A 338 30.09 0.45 23.99
CA TYR A 338 31.09 1.28 23.33
C TYR A 338 32.43 1.39 24.09
N SER A 339 32.59 0.69 25.22
CA SER A 339 33.82 0.72 26.01
C SER A 339 34.98 -0.05 25.37
N ASN A 340 36.20 0.20 25.85
CA ASN A 340 37.39 -0.56 25.47
C ASN A 340 37.59 -1.83 26.32
N ASN A 341 36.50 -2.39 26.85
CA ASN A 341 36.48 -3.70 27.51
C ASN A 341 36.89 -4.79 26.49
N PRO A 342 37.81 -5.72 26.81
CA PRO A 342 38.18 -6.83 25.92
C PRO A 342 37.00 -7.61 25.35
N LYS A 343 35.92 -7.85 26.12
CA LYS A 343 34.70 -8.49 25.59
C LYS A 343 33.97 -7.62 24.55
N ALA A 344 33.90 -6.31 24.77
CA ALA A 344 33.22 -5.38 23.88
C ALA A 344 34.00 -5.20 22.56
N ILE A 345 35.33 -5.10 22.64
CA ILE A 345 36.21 -5.10 21.47
C ILE A 345 36.08 -6.43 20.72
N ARG A 346 36.06 -7.58 21.42
CA ARG A 346 35.92 -8.89 20.77
C ARG A 346 34.56 -9.10 20.10
N MET A 347 33.48 -8.56 20.67
CA MET A 347 32.17 -8.51 20.00
C MET A 347 32.23 -7.64 18.74
N ALA A 348 32.92 -6.49 18.78
CA ALA A 348 33.12 -5.65 17.60
C ALA A 348 33.94 -6.36 16.51
N GLU A 349 35.03 -7.06 16.88
CA GLU A 349 35.81 -7.91 15.97
C GLU A 349 34.92 -8.99 15.33
N THR A 350 34.07 -9.65 16.12
CA THR A 350 33.10 -10.65 15.65
C THR A 350 32.14 -10.05 14.63
N CYS A 351 31.68 -8.81 14.84
CA CYS A 351 30.85 -8.08 13.88
C CYS A 351 31.61 -7.79 12.57
N TRP A 352 32.89 -7.40 12.64
CA TRP A 352 33.73 -7.15 11.47
C TRP A 352 34.03 -8.44 10.68
N TRP A 353 34.31 -9.55 11.35
CA TRP A 353 34.47 -10.85 10.69
C TRP A 353 33.16 -11.37 10.08
N TYR A 354 32.01 -11.10 10.70
CA TYR A 354 30.69 -11.36 10.10
C TYR A 354 30.41 -10.47 8.89
N TYR A 355 30.84 -9.21 8.90
CA TYR A 355 30.84 -8.34 7.71
C TYR A 355 31.72 -8.92 6.60
N PHE A 356 32.93 -9.38 6.92
CA PHE A 356 33.84 -10.02 5.97
C PHE A 356 33.25 -11.30 5.34
N SER A 357 32.49 -12.11 6.11
CA SER A 357 31.80 -13.31 5.58
C SER A 357 30.88 -12.98 4.39
N LYS A 358 30.27 -11.80 4.36
CA LYS A 358 29.33 -11.45 3.28
C LYS A 358 30.00 -11.31 1.91
N PHE A 359 31.32 -11.11 1.86
CA PHE A 359 32.09 -11.19 0.60
C PHE A 359 32.55 -12.61 0.25
N THR A 360 32.84 -13.48 1.23
CA THR A 360 33.18 -14.89 0.93
C THR A 360 31.98 -15.61 0.31
N GLU A 361 30.76 -15.25 0.75
CA GLU A 361 29.48 -15.74 0.21
C GLU A 361 29.22 -15.34 -1.27
N PHE A 362 29.95 -14.34 -1.84
CA PHE A 362 29.81 -14.00 -3.26
C PHE A 362 30.19 -15.16 -4.18
N PHE A 363 31.12 -16.02 -3.74
CA PHE A 363 31.63 -17.15 -4.51
C PHE A 363 30.56 -18.19 -4.83
N ASP A 364 29.50 -18.34 -4.01
CA ASP A 364 28.32 -19.16 -4.36
C ASP A 364 27.77 -18.78 -5.73
N THR A 365 27.63 -17.48 -5.94
CA THR A 365 27.07 -16.92 -7.18
C THR A 365 28.04 -17.04 -8.34
N PHE A 366 29.34 -16.83 -8.10
CA PHE A 366 30.38 -17.05 -9.12
C PHE A 366 30.44 -18.53 -9.56
N PHE A 367 30.28 -19.48 -8.64
CA PHE A 367 30.20 -20.90 -8.98
C PHE A 367 28.93 -21.24 -9.76
N PHE A 368 27.79 -20.59 -9.50
CA PHE A 368 26.59 -20.77 -10.32
C PHE A 368 26.80 -20.25 -11.75
N VAL A 369 27.38 -19.05 -11.92
CA VAL A 369 27.72 -18.48 -13.25
C VAL A 369 28.66 -19.40 -14.03
N LEU A 370 29.80 -19.78 -13.43
CA LEU A 370 30.82 -20.62 -14.08
C LEU A 370 30.33 -22.03 -14.41
N ARG A 371 29.27 -22.50 -13.73
CA ARG A 371 28.61 -23.79 -14.00
C ARG A 371 27.38 -23.68 -14.91
N LYS A 372 27.07 -22.50 -15.46
CA LYS A 372 25.83 -22.21 -16.23
C LYS A 372 24.55 -22.62 -15.49
N LYS A 373 24.48 -22.35 -14.19
CA LYS A 373 23.32 -22.63 -13.32
C LYS A 373 22.50 -21.38 -13.06
N ASN A 374 22.08 -20.75 -14.15
CA ASN A 374 21.35 -19.48 -14.18
C ASN A 374 20.04 -19.52 -13.37
N ASP A 375 19.36 -20.67 -13.33
CA ASP A 375 18.12 -20.90 -12.58
C ASP A 375 18.29 -20.70 -11.06
N HIS A 376 19.52 -20.87 -10.55
CA HIS A 376 19.87 -20.62 -9.15
C HIS A 376 20.20 -19.14 -8.88
N ILE A 377 20.43 -18.33 -9.92
CA ILE A 377 20.83 -16.92 -9.83
C ILE A 377 19.59 -16.01 -9.87
N SER A 378 18.66 -16.29 -8.96
CA SER A 378 17.39 -15.54 -8.84
C SER A 378 17.63 -14.05 -8.55
N THR A 379 16.61 -13.22 -8.79
CA THR A 379 16.68 -11.79 -8.45
C THR A 379 16.84 -11.60 -6.94
N LEU A 380 16.13 -12.39 -6.13
CA LEU A 380 16.25 -12.39 -4.67
C LEU A 380 17.67 -12.75 -4.20
N HIS A 381 18.28 -13.80 -4.77
CA HIS A 381 19.66 -14.21 -4.44
C HIS A 381 20.66 -13.07 -4.65
N VAL A 382 20.63 -12.45 -5.83
CA VAL A 382 21.58 -11.39 -6.18
C VAL A 382 21.33 -10.09 -5.42
N ILE A 383 20.08 -9.76 -5.09
CA ILE A 383 19.76 -8.62 -4.21
C ILE A 383 20.26 -8.90 -2.79
N HIS A 384 20.00 -10.08 -2.23
CA HIS A 384 20.43 -10.47 -0.89
C HIS A 384 21.95 -10.37 -0.73
N HIS A 385 22.73 -11.11 -1.55
CA HIS A 385 24.18 -11.04 -1.47
C HIS A 385 24.73 -9.65 -1.85
N GLY A 386 24.08 -8.91 -2.76
CA GLY A 386 24.49 -7.56 -3.10
C GLY A 386 24.30 -6.53 -1.98
N ILE A 387 23.24 -6.63 -1.17
CA ILE A 387 22.92 -5.64 -0.12
C ILE A 387 23.49 -5.99 1.26
N MET A 388 23.66 -7.28 1.57
CA MET A 388 24.07 -7.72 2.91
C MET A 388 25.42 -7.16 3.38
N PRO A 389 26.50 -7.06 2.56
CA PRO A 389 27.76 -6.43 2.99
C PRO A 389 27.60 -4.95 3.33
N MET A 390 26.72 -4.22 2.64
CA MET A 390 26.45 -2.81 2.93
C MET A 390 25.64 -2.66 4.23
N ALA A 391 24.70 -3.58 4.48
CA ALA A 391 23.93 -3.63 5.73
C ALA A 391 24.82 -3.98 6.94
N THR A 392 25.74 -4.94 6.80
CA THR A 392 26.69 -5.29 7.87
C THR A 392 27.78 -4.25 8.06
N TRP A 393 28.21 -3.53 7.01
CA TRP A 393 29.11 -2.36 7.15
C TRP A 393 28.51 -1.30 8.06
N LEU A 394 27.23 -0.95 7.86
CA LEU A 394 26.50 -0.03 8.75
C LEU A 394 26.41 -0.58 10.18
N GLY A 395 26.20 -1.90 10.33
CA GLY A 395 26.24 -2.56 11.62
C GLY A 395 27.58 -2.36 12.35
N VAL A 396 28.71 -2.64 11.69
CA VAL A 396 30.05 -2.53 12.28
C VAL A 396 30.44 -1.08 12.55
N LYS A 397 30.18 -0.16 11.63
CA LYS A 397 30.62 1.23 11.73
C LYS A 397 29.89 2.03 12.82
N PHE A 398 28.69 1.62 13.24
CA PHE A 398 27.84 2.40 14.17
C PHE A 398 27.29 1.63 15.37
N THR A 399 27.08 0.32 15.24
CA THR A 399 26.51 -0.54 16.30
C THR A 399 27.23 -1.90 16.38
N PRO A 400 28.56 -1.97 16.60
CA PRO A 400 29.33 -3.22 16.59
C PRO A 400 29.15 -4.02 17.91
N GLY A 401 27.90 -4.34 18.25
CA GLY A 401 27.53 -5.02 19.48
C GLY A 401 26.04 -4.88 19.78
N GLY A 402 25.61 -5.45 20.91
CA GLY A 402 24.24 -5.33 21.39
C GLY A 402 23.16 -5.96 20.50
N HIS A 403 21.97 -5.38 20.51
CA HIS A 403 20.74 -6.02 20.01
C HIS A 403 20.75 -6.42 18.52
N SER A 404 21.55 -5.76 17.68
CA SER A 404 21.72 -6.10 16.26
C SER A 404 22.42 -7.42 16.02
N THR A 405 23.34 -7.84 16.90
CA THR A 405 24.21 -8.99 16.64
C THR A 405 23.48 -10.33 16.75
N PHE A 406 22.24 -10.35 17.25
CA PHE A 406 21.32 -11.48 17.13
C PHE A 406 21.07 -11.89 15.67
N LEU A 407 21.13 -10.93 14.73
CA LEU A 407 21.10 -11.21 13.29
C LEU A 407 22.32 -11.99 12.84
N GLY A 408 23.51 -11.62 13.30
CA GLY A 408 24.75 -12.37 13.06
C GLY A 408 24.64 -13.80 13.61
N LEU A 409 24.27 -13.91 14.89
CA LEU A 409 24.13 -15.18 15.62
C LEU A 409 23.19 -16.18 14.92
N LEU A 410 21.94 -15.78 14.64
CA LEU A 410 21.00 -16.70 13.99
C LEU A 410 21.39 -16.99 12.54
N ASN A 411 22.03 -16.05 11.84
CA ASN A 411 22.45 -16.29 10.46
C ASN A 411 23.65 -17.23 10.37
N THR A 412 24.66 -17.12 11.25
CA THR A 412 25.81 -18.04 11.27
C THR A 412 25.40 -19.46 11.67
N PHE A 413 24.46 -19.60 12.62
CA PHE A 413 23.85 -20.90 12.93
C PHE A 413 23.19 -21.57 11.72
N VAL A 414 22.40 -20.82 10.95
CA VAL A 414 21.74 -21.35 9.74
C VAL A 414 22.74 -21.56 8.60
N HIS A 415 23.76 -20.72 8.44
CA HIS A 415 24.82 -20.88 7.45
C HIS A 415 25.67 -22.13 7.71
N MET A 416 25.99 -22.44 8.98
CA MET A 416 26.64 -23.71 9.36
C MET A 416 25.88 -24.94 8.83
N ILE A 417 24.54 -24.96 8.98
CA ILE A 417 23.71 -26.09 8.52
C ILE A 417 23.52 -26.05 6.98
N MET A 418 23.37 -24.85 6.39
CA MET A 418 23.18 -24.65 4.95
C MET A 418 24.43 -25.04 4.14
N TYR A 419 25.62 -24.57 4.53
CA TYR A 419 26.87 -24.97 3.88
C TYR A 419 27.21 -26.43 4.17
N GLY A 420 26.78 -26.99 5.31
CA GLY A 420 26.82 -28.44 5.57
C GLY A 420 26.00 -29.23 4.55
N TYR A 421 24.78 -28.78 4.24
CA TYR A 421 23.96 -29.35 3.16
C TYR A 421 24.66 -29.22 1.79
N TYR A 422 25.22 -28.04 1.45
CA TYR A 422 25.89 -27.83 0.16
C TYR A 422 27.21 -28.63 0.03
N LEU A 423 27.95 -28.84 1.11
CA LEU A 423 29.12 -29.72 1.18
C LEU A 423 28.74 -31.16 0.80
N LEU A 424 27.72 -31.72 1.48
CA LEU A 424 27.22 -33.06 1.19
C LEU A 424 26.64 -33.18 -0.22
N ALA A 425 25.95 -32.15 -0.72
CA ALA A 425 25.45 -32.12 -2.10
C ALA A 425 26.58 -32.09 -3.15
N ALA A 426 27.72 -31.44 -2.85
CA ALA A 426 28.91 -31.41 -3.71
C ALA A 426 29.68 -32.75 -3.72
N CYS A 427 29.56 -33.55 -2.65
CA CYS A 427 30.02 -34.95 -2.64
C CYS A 427 29.35 -35.83 -3.72
N GLY A 428 28.23 -35.38 -4.32
CA GLY A 428 27.76 -35.84 -5.63
C GLY A 428 26.55 -36.77 -5.62
N PRO A 429 26.18 -37.36 -6.77
CA PRO A 429 24.89 -38.04 -6.93
C PRO A 429 24.74 -39.33 -6.10
N LYS A 430 25.82 -39.89 -5.53
CA LYS A 430 25.72 -40.97 -4.55
C LYS A 430 25.24 -40.49 -3.17
N ILE A 431 25.46 -39.22 -2.80
CA ILE A 431 25.09 -38.65 -1.49
C ILE A 431 23.75 -37.91 -1.56
N GLN A 432 23.43 -37.29 -2.69
CA GLN A 432 22.22 -36.49 -2.89
C GLN A 432 20.88 -37.20 -2.52
N PRO A 433 20.67 -38.51 -2.76
CA PRO A 433 19.46 -39.22 -2.31
C PRO A 433 19.23 -39.20 -0.80
N TYR A 434 20.30 -39.16 0.00
CA TYR A 434 20.23 -39.13 1.47
C TYR A 434 19.90 -37.72 2.01
N LEU A 435 19.82 -36.70 1.16
CA LEU A 435 19.54 -35.31 1.53
C LEU A 435 18.03 -34.97 1.50
N TRP A 436 17.19 -35.94 1.86
CA TRP A 436 15.72 -35.84 1.96
C TRP A 436 15.23 -34.68 2.84
N TRP A 437 16.07 -34.24 3.77
CA TRP A 437 15.76 -33.18 4.73
C TRP A 437 15.87 -31.76 4.18
N LYS A 438 16.19 -31.57 2.88
CA LYS A 438 16.25 -30.25 2.20
C LYS A 438 15.07 -29.33 2.56
N LYS A 439 13.84 -29.88 2.64
CA LYS A 439 12.63 -29.10 2.97
C LYS A 439 12.70 -28.43 4.36
N TYR A 440 13.29 -29.11 5.35
CA TYR A 440 13.43 -28.56 6.71
C TYR A 440 14.50 -27.48 6.79
N LEU A 441 15.52 -27.49 5.91
CA LEU A 441 16.48 -26.39 5.80
C LEU A 441 15.78 -25.10 5.34
N THR A 442 14.84 -25.19 4.39
CA THR A 442 14.01 -24.03 3.98
C THR A 442 13.08 -23.57 5.10
N THR A 443 12.46 -24.49 5.85
CA THR A 443 11.68 -24.16 7.05
C THR A 443 12.53 -23.45 8.11
N LEU A 444 13.77 -23.89 8.34
CA LEU A 444 14.70 -23.28 9.28
C LEU A 444 15.10 -21.85 8.85
N GLN A 445 15.38 -21.65 7.56
CA GLN A 445 15.65 -20.32 7.00
C GLN A 445 14.44 -19.38 7.19
N MET A 446 13.21 -19.85 6.99
CA MET A 446 12.01 -19.04 7.27
C MET A 446 11.82 -18.75 8.76
N ALA A 447 12.06 -19.74 9.63
CA ALA A 447 12.02 -19.54 11.08
C ALA A 447 13.05 -18.50 11.55
N GLN A 448 14.25 -18.47 10.95
CA GLN A 448 15.28 -17.45 11.19
C GLN A 448 14.73 -16.04 10.99
N PHE A 449 14.12 -15.76 9.82
CA PHE A 449 13.56 -14.42 9.54
C PHE A 449 12.42 -14.03 10.47
N VAL A 450 11.54 -14.98 10.82
CA VAL A 450 10.44 -14.73 11.77
C VAL A 450 10.96 -14.42 13.17
N LEU A 451 11.94 -15.18 13.68
CA LEU A 451 12.58 -14.92 14.97
C LEU A 451 13.31 -13.57 14.99
N LEU A 452 14.04 -13.24 13.93
CA LEU A 452 14.72 -11.94 13.78
C LEU A 452 13.74 -10.77 13.75
N MET A 453 12.60 -10.93 13.06
CA MET A 453 11.55 -9.92 13.03
C MET A 453 10.97 -9.72 14.43
N PHE A 454 10.56 -10.78 15.15
CA PHE A 454 10.03 -10.65 16.52
C PHE A 454 11.05 -10.05 17.50
N HIS A 455 12.30 -10.53 17.48
CA HIS A 455 13.36 -10.02 18.35
C HIS A 455 13.65 -8.54 18.09
N SER A 456 13.72 -8.11 16.82
CA SER A 456 13.95 -6.69 16.49
C SER A 456 12.75 -5.81 16.82
N PHE A 457 11.54 -6.27 16.49
CA PHE A 457 10.31 -5.48 16.60
C PHE A 457 9.92 -5.16 18.05
N GLN A 458 10.35 -5.95 19.04
CA GLN A 458 10.08 -5.68 20.46
C GLN A 458 10.61 -4.31 20.92
N LEU A 459 11.71 -3.82 20.34
CA LEU A 459 12.30 -2.52 20.67
C LEU A 459 11.42 -1.31 20.31
N PHE A 460 10.34 -1.48 19.54
CA PHE A 460 9.34 -0.42 19.36
C PHE A 460 8.37 -0.28 20.53
N PHE A 461 8.22 -1.32 21.36
CA PHE A 461 7.28 -1.37 22.50
C PHE A 461 7.97 -1.30 23.86
N ILE A 462 9.31 -1.41 23.88
CA ILE A 462 10.16 -1.35 25.06
C ILE A 462 10.99 -0.06 25.03
N GLU A 463 11.20 0.54 26.20
CA GLU A 463 12.17 1.62 26.39
C GLU A 463 13.53 0.99 26.62
N CYS A 464 14.49 1.32 25.74
CA CYS A 464 15.76 0.62 25.60
C CYS A 464 16.76 1.60 25.00
N ASP A 465 17.99 1.64 25.53
CA ASP A 465 19.07 2.50 25.04
C ASP A 465 19.78 1.87 23.82
N TYR A 466 18.99 1.67 22.76
CA TYR A 466 19.46 1.11 21.49
C TYR A 466 18.91 1.96 20.33
N PRO A 467 19.74 2.35 19.34
CA PRO A 467 19.33 3.29 18.30
C PRO A 467 18.26 2.71 17.38
N LYS A 468 17.00 3.14 17.57
CA LYS A 468 15.82 2.62 16.86
C LYS A 468 15.84 2.81 15.34
N ALA A 469 16.77 3.61 14.80
CA ALA A 469 17.05 3.70 13.37
C ALA A 469 17.60 2.36 12.80
N PHE A 470 18.50 1.68 13.51
CA PHE A 470 19.06 0.40 13.08
C PHE A 470 18.01 -0.73 13.16
N VAL A 471 17.07 -0.64 14.10
CA VAL A 471 15.90 -1.54 14.15
C VAL A 471 15.06 -1.41 12.89
N TRP A 472 14.79 -0.19 12.42
CA TRP A 472 14.10 0.03 11.14
C TRP A 472 14.86 -0.55 9.94
N ILE A 473 16.18 -0.35 9.87
CA ILE A 473 17.01 -0.91 8.78
C ILE A 473 16.92 -2.45 8.76
N ILE A 474 17.11 -3.10 9.92
CA ILE A 474 17.03 -4.56 10.06
C ILE A 474 15.63 -5.08 9.66
N VAL A 475 14.57 -4.44 10.16
CA VAL A 475 13.18 -4.83 9.86
C VAL A 475 12.86 -4.66 8.37
N VAL A 476 13.26 -3.55 7.74
CA VAL A 476 13.02 -3.31 6.30
C VAL A 476 13.78 -4.32 5.43
N LEU A 477 15.04 -4.63 5.75
CA LEU A 477 15.83 -5.62 5.00
C LEU A 477 15.27 -7.04 5.15
N ALA A 478 14.86 -7.43 6.37
CA ALA A 478 14.23 -8.71 6.63
C ALA A 478 12.86 -8.82 5.92
N MET A 479 12.01 -7.79 6.02
CA MET A 479 10.71 -7.75 5.33
C MET A 479 10.87 -7.78 3.81
N GLY A 480 11.82 -7.03 3.23
CA GLY A 480 12.06 -7.05 1.78
C GLY A 480 12.53 -8.41 1.27
N SER A 481 13.36 -9.11 2.04
CA SER A 481 13.83 -10.47 1.72
C SER A 481 12.72 -11.52 1.87
N TRP A 482 11.86 -11.36 2.88
CA TRP A 482 10.75 -12.27 3.20
C TRP A 482 9.52 -12.06 2.31
N TRP A 483 9.30 -10.83 1.80
CA TRP A 483 8.12 -10.43 1.02
C TRP A 483 7.84 -11.36 -0.15
N HIS A 484 8.86 -11.73 -0.92
CA HIS A 484 8.69 -12.65 -2.05
C HIS A 484 8.14 -14.00 -1.60
N THR A 485 8.72 -14.63 -0.58
CA THR A 485 8.22 -15.93 -0.08
C THR A 485 6.83 -15.82 0.55
N VAL A 486 6.48 -14.68 1.15
CA VAL A 486 5.12 -14.42 1.63
C VAL A 486 4.12 -14.24 0.49
N MET A 487 4.51 -13.57 -0.61
CA MET A 487 3.68 -13.48 -1.81
C MET A 487 3.52 -14.84 -2.47
N ASP A 488 4.59 -15.62 -2.65
CA ASP A 488 4.53 -16.97 -3.23
C ASP A 488 3.61 -17.89 -2.41
N PHE A 489 3.68 -17.83 -1.08
CA PHE A 489 2.80 -18.55 -0.15
C PHE A 489 1.36 -18.04 -0.17
N TYR A 490 1.15 -16.73 -0.31
CA TYR A 490 -0.17 -16.12 -0.50
C TYR A 490 -0.81 -16.57 -1.81
N HIS A 491 -0.05 -16.61 -2.91
CA HIS A 491 -0.49 -17.14 -4.19
C HIS A 491 -0.87 -18.63 -4.09
N ASP A 492 -0.03 -19.50 -3.52
CA ASP A 492 -0.39 -20.91 -3.31
C ASP A 492 -1.68 -21.09 -2.47
N ILE A 493 -1.83 -20.33 -1.38
CA ILE A 493 -3.05 -20.37 -0.57
C ILE A 493 -4.27 -19.89 -1.34
N MET A 494 -4.17 -18.80 -2.09
CA MET A 494 -5.31 -18.20 -2.77
C MET A 494 -5.71 -18.95 -4.05
N GLU A 495 -4.75 -19.58 -4.74
CA GLU A 495 -4.97 -20.28 -6.01
C GLU A 495 -5.17 -21.80 -5.82
N ASN A 496 -4.44 -22.44 -4.91
CA ASN A 496 -4.46 -23.91 -4.71
C ASN A 496 -5.11 -24.39 -3.41
N LYS A 497 -5.56 -23.49 -2.50
CA LYS A 497 -6.21 -23.87 -1.22
C LYS A 497 -7.54 -23.18 -0.95
N SER A 498 -7.83 -22.03 -1.56
CA SER A 498 -9.08 -21.30 -1.34
C SER A 498 -10.24 -21.84 -2.17
N ASP A 499 -11.47 -21.68 -1.68
CA ASP A 499 -12.68 -22.06 -2.42
C ASP A 499 -12.82 -21.17 -3.67
N PRO A 500 -12.81 -21.75 -4.89
CA PRO A 500 -12.88 -20.98 -6.13
C PRO A 500 -14.26 -20.34 -6.32
N ARG A 501 -15.33 -20.93 -5.76
CA ARG A 501 -16.72 -20.47 -5.95
C ARG A 501 -16.98 -19.10 -5.33
N VAL A 502 -16.19 -18.72 -4.32
CA VAL A 502 -16.23 -17.38 -3.69
C VAL A 502 -15.14 -16.44 -4.19
N LYS A 503 -14.35 -16.81 -5.21
CA LYS A 503 -13.18 -16.01 -5.65
C LYS A 503 -13.56 -14.58 -6.01
N ASP A 504 -14.62 -14.43 -6.79
CA ASP A 504 -15.00 -13.14 -7.38
C ASP A 504 -16.04 -12.38 -6.52
N TRP A 505 -16.50 -12.98 -5.42
CA TRP A 505 -17.49 -12.38 -4.52
C TRP A 505 -16.93 -11.13 -3.79
N PRO A 506 -17.79 -10.15 -3.44
CA PRO A 506 -17.35 -8.93 -2.79
C PRO A 506 -16.56 -9.21 -1.49
N MET A 507 -15.36 -8.60 -1.43
CA MET A 507 -14.37 -8.73 -0.36
C MET A 507 -13.65 -10.09 -0.25
N MET A 508 -13.85 -11.02 -1.20
CA MET A 508 -13.26 -12.36 -1.17
C MET A 508 -12.04 -12.57 -2.08
N SER A 509 -11.65 -11.55 -2.84
CA SER A 509 -10.41 -11.51 -3.67
C SER A 509 -9.12 -11.66 -2.86
N GLY A 510 -9.17 -11.38 -1.56
CA GLY A 510 -8.05 -11.36 -0.62
C GLY A 510 -8.53 -10.92 0.75
N PRO A 511 -7.72 -11.05 1.81
CA PRO A 511 -8.10 -10.67 3.17
C PRO A 511 -8.07 -9.14 3.38
N PHE A 512 -7.30 -8.44 2.55
CA PHE A 512 -6.98 -7.03 2.70
C PHE A 512 -8.18 -6.04 2.65
N PRO A 513 -9.31 -6.28 1.96
CA PRO A 513 -10.49 -5.42 2.06
C PRO A 513 -11.14 -5.47 3.44
N THR A 514 -11.36 -6.67 3.98
CA THR A 514 -11.84 -6.92 5.36
C THR A 514 -10.95 -6.24 6.37
N ILE A 515 -9.66 -6.51 6.23
CA ILE A 515 -8.62 -6.12 7.17
C ILE A 515 -8.44 -4.59 7.10
N PHE A 516 -8.51 -3.94 5.92
CA PHE A 516 -8.56 -2.47 5.80
C PHE A 516 -9.77 -1.84 6.52
N ILE A 517 -10.98 -2.32 6.24
CA ILE A 517 -12.20 -1.71 6.80
C ILE A 517 -12.18 -1.77 8.33
N CYS A 518 -11.73 -2.88 8.92
CA CYS A 518 -11.63 -3.01 10.37
C CYS A 518 -10.71 -1.96 11.04
N ILE A 519 -9.57 -1.59 10.44
CA ILE A 519 -8.71 -0.54 11.04
C ILE A 519 -9.12 0.85 10.61
N PHE A 520 -9.55 1.07 9.37
CA PHE A 520 -10.06 2.39 8.99
C PHE A 520 -11.20 2.78 9.92
N TYR A 521 -12.11 1.83 10.20
CA TYR A 521 -13.12 1.95 11.24
C TYR A 521 -12.51 2.27 12.62
N ALA A 522 -11.60 1.43 13.13
CA ALA A 522 -11.01 1.63 14.46
C ALA A 522 -10.26 2.97 14.59
N TYR A 523 -9.50 3.36 13.57
CA TYR A 523 -8.70 4.57 13.50
C TYR A 523 -9.53 5.82 13.24
N PHE A 524 -10.62 5.73 12.47
CA PHE A 524 -11.60 6.80 12.32
C PHE A 524 -12.33 7.08 13.64
N VAL A 525 -12.82 6.02 14.30
CA VAL A 525 -13.55 6.09 15.57
C VAL A 525 -12.64 6.55 16.74
N LYS A 526 -11.36 6.18 16.74
CA LYS A 526 -10.42 6.51 17.84
C LYS A 526 -9.53 7.73 17.55
N VAL A 527 -9.29 8.14 16.29
CA VAL A 527 -8.29 9.15 15.93
C VAL A 527 -8.78 10.21 14.93
N ILE A 528 -9.15 9.85 13.69
CA ILE A 528 -9.43 10.87 12.63
C ILE A 528 -10.66 11.71 12.96
N GLY A 529 -11.81 11.07 13.16
CA GLY A 529 -13.10 11.75 13.34
C GLY A 529 -13.07 12.78 14.48
N PRO A 530 -12.52 12.44 15.68
CA PRO A 530 -12.35 13.40 16.75
C PRO A 530 -11.39 14.56 16.41
N LYS A 531 -10.21 14.27 15.84
CA LYS A 531 -9.15 15.27 15.60
C LYS A 531 -9.53 16.28 14.51
N LEU A 532 -10.24 15.85 13.46
CA LEU A 532 -10.70 16.73 12.38
C LEU A 532 -11.73 17.76 12.87
N MET A 533 -12.52 17.37 13.88
CA MET A 533 -13.63 18.13 14.46
C MET A 533 -13.28 18.80 15.80
N GLU A 534 -11.99 18.94 16.11
CA GLU A 534 -11.51 19.54 17.37
C GLU A 534 -11.60 21.06 17.37
N LYS A 535 -11.29 21.71 16.23
CA LYS A 535 -11.07 23.18 16.14
C LYS A 535 -11.87 23.91 15.03
N ARG A 536 -12.90 23.29 14.44
CA ARG A 536 -13.60 23.85 13.24
C ARG A 536 -15.06 24.29 13.48
N GLN A 537 -15.40 25.45 12.92
CA GLN A 537 -16.75 26.00 12.78
C GLN A 537 -17.42 25.57 11.45
N PRO A 538 -18.73 25.79 11.19
CA PRO A 538 -19.38 25.30 9.97
C PRO A 538 -18.88 26.02 8.71
N PHE A 539 -18.92 25.34 7.58
CA PHE A 539 -18.59 25.88 6.27
C PHE A 539 -19.84 26.44 5.56
N VAL A 540 -19.68 27.54 4.82
CA VAL A 540 -20.76 28.24 4.12
C VAL A 540 -20.71 27.96 2.62
N LEU A 541 -21.45 26.95 2.16
CA LEU A 541 -21.32 26.37 0.81
C LEU A 541 -22.38 26.88 -0.19
N ARG A 542 -22.80 28.15 -0.07
CA ARG A 542 -24.02 28.69 -0.73
C ARG A 542 -24.03 28.57 -2.26
N ARG A 543 -22.91 28.86 -2.95
CA ARG A 543 -22.82 28.76 -4.42
C ARG A 543 -22.75 27.32 -4.94
N ALA A 544 -22.08 26.43 -4.21
CA ALA A 544 -21.93 25.02 -4.60
C ALA A 544 -23.29 24.30 -4.68
N MET A 545 -24.13 24.48 -3.65
CA MET A 545 -25.49 23.90 -3.63
C MET A 545 -26.40 24.44 -4.73
N LEU A 546 -26.20 25.67 -5.20
CA LEU A 546 -27.04 26.26 -6.26
C LEU A 546 -26.82 25.52 -7.59
N TYR A 547 -25.55 25.34 -8.00
CA TYR A 547 -25.20 24.59 -9.19
C TYR A 547 -25.55 23.11 -9.07
N TYR A 548 -25.36 22.53 -7.89
CA TYR A 548 -25.73 21.15 -7.58
C TYR A 548 -27.25 20.91 -7.69
N ASN A 549 -28.08 21.77 -7.09
CA ASN A 549 -29.55 21.64 -7.17
C ASN A 549 -30.05 21.83 -8.62
N LEU A 550 -29.47 22.79 -9.36
CA LEU A 550 -29.81 23.00 -10.77
C LEU A 550 -29.49 21.77 -11.63
N PHE A 551 -28.32 21.15 -11.41
CA PHE A 551 -27.96 19.88 -12.04
C PHE A 551 -28.93 18.75 -11.67
N GLN A 552 -29.28 18.59 -10.39
CA GLN A 552 -30.19 17.54 -9.92
C GLN A 552 -31.58 17.62 -10.58
N VAL A 553 -32.15 18.82 -10.70
CA VAL A 553 -33.46 19.05 -11.36
C VAL A 553 -33.39 18.67 -12.84
N ILE A 554 -32.37 19.13 -13.56
CA ILE A 554 -32.21 18.85 -15.01
C ILE A 554 -32.00 17.34 -15.25
N ALA A 555 -31.15 16.68 -14.44
CA ALA A 555 -30.87 15.26 -14.57
C ALA A 555 -32.10 14.38 -14.24
N SER A 556 -32.86 14.73 -13.20
CA SER A 556 -34.09 14.02 -12.83
C SER A 556 -35.18 14.14 -13.90
N ALA A 557 -35.39 15.35 -14.44
CA ALA A 557 -36.36 15.57 -15.51
C ALA A 557 -36.00 14.79 -16.79
N TRP A 558 -34.71 14.75 -17.16
CA TRP A 558 -34.24 13.99 -18.32
C TRP A 558 -34.46 12.47 -18.16
N ILE A 559 -34.15 11.90 -16.99
CA ILE A 559 -34.37 10.48 -16.71
C ILE A 559 -35.87 10.14 -16.70
N PHE A 560 -36.72 11.00 -16.12
CA PHE A 560 -38.17 10.78 -16.11
C PHE A 560 -38.76 10.70 -17.53
N ILE A 561 -38.39 11.63 -18.42
CA ILE A 561 -38.81 11.63 -19.83
C ILE A 561 -38.30 10.37 -20.56
N LEU A 562 -37.07 9.93 -20.26
CA LEU A 562 -36.49 8.71 -20.83
C LEU A 562 -37.28 7.45 -20.41
N SER A 563 -37.60 7.32 -19.12
CA SER A 563 -38.32 6.16 -18.56
C SER A 563 -39.77 6.06 -19.05
N LEU A 564 -40.45 7.18 -19.30
CA LEU A 564 -41.78 7.16 -19.95
C LEU A 564 -41.66 6.74 -21.41
N LYS A 565 -40.81 7.42 -22.20
CA LYS A 565 -40.74 7.25 -23.66
C LYS A 565 -40.27 5.87 -24.13
N PHE A 566 -39.45 5.19 -23.34
CA PHE A 566 -38.84 3.90 -23.69
C PHE A 566 -39.29 2.73 -22.80
N GLY A 567 -40.39 2.89 -22.05
CA GLY A 567 -40.98 1.82 -21.26
C GLY A 567 -42.49 2.00 -21.14
N TRP A 568 -42.92 2.67 -20.07
CA TRP A 568 -44.29 2.67 -19.56
C TRP A 568 -45.35 3.37 -20.45
N TRP A 569 -44.97 4.01 -21.56
CA TRP A 569 -45.93 4.56 -22.52
C TRP A 569 -46.20 3.64 -23.72
N ASN A 570 -45.32 2.67 -24.00
CA ASN A 570 -45.42 1.80 -25.18
C ASN A 570 -45.69 0.34 -24.76
N ASP A 571 -44.64 -0.37 -24.35
CA ASP A 571 -44.61 -1.83 -24.31
C ASP A 571 -44.69 -2.41 -22.89
N TYR A 572 -44.36 -1.62 -21.87
CA TYR A 572 -44.28 -2.10 -20.48
C TYR A 572 -45.63 -2.10 -19.76
N SER A 573 -46.03 -3.27 -19.28
CA SER A 573 -47.21 -3.51 -18.45
C SER A 573 -47.09 -2.86 -17.07
N PHE A 574 -48.10 -2.06 -16.69
CA PHE A 574 -48.17 -1.43 -15.37
C PHE A 574 -48.34 -2.41 -14.18
N ARG A 575 -48.40 -3.73 -14.43
CA ARG A 575 -48.62 -4.76 -13.38
C ARG A 575 -47.38 -5.59 -13.08
N CYS A 576 -46.71 -6.10 -14.12
CA CYS A 576 -45.51 -6.93 -14.03
C CYS A 576 -44.90 -7.03 -15.42
N GLU A 577 -43.59 -6.84 -15.53
CA GLU A 577 -42.83 -6.93 -16.77
C GLU A 577 -41.56 -7.75 -16.51
N PRO A 578 -41.25 -8.80 -17.29
CA PRO A 578 -39.99 -9.53 -17.16
C PRO A 578 -38.79 -8.66 -17.57
N VAL A 579 -37.63 -8.93 -16.98
CA VAL A 579 -36.38 -8.26 -17.39
C VAL A 579 -35.94 -8.83 -18.74
N ASP A 580 -35.92 -7.98 -19.77
CA ASP A 580 -35.34 -8.37 -21.06
C ASP A 580 -33.80 -8.33 -21.00
N PHE A 581 -33.19 -9.51 -21.10
CA PHE A 581 -31.74 -9.70 -21.18
C PHE A 581 -31.21 -9.68 -22.63
N SER A 582 -32.05 -9.40 -23.62
CA SER A 582 -31.65 -9.34 -25.02
C SER A 582 -30.69 -8.18 -25.31
N ASN A 583 -29.84 -8.35 -26.32
CA ASN A 583 -28.99 -7.28 -26.84
C ASN A 583 -29.73 -6.37 -27.85
N THR A 584 -31.05 -6.19 -27.71
CA THR A 584 -31.81 -5.28 -28.58
C THR A 584 -31.37 -3.83 -28.35
N PRO A 585 -31.40 -2.97 -29.39
CA PRO A 585 -31.10 -1.54 -29.25
C PRO A 585 -31.99 -0.83 -28.22
N GLU A 586 -33.18 -1.37 -27.97
CA GLU A 586 -34.22 -0.91 -27.05
C GLU A 586 -33.88 -1.29 -25.60
N ALA A 587 -33.69 -2.59 -25.28
CA ALA A 587 -33.30 -3.03 -23.94
C ALA A 587 -31.97 -2.39 -23.48
N ILE A 588 -30.99 -2.28 -24.38
CA ILE A 588 -29.71 -1.60 -24.12
C ILE A 588 -29.90 -0.09 -23.84
N ARG A 589 -30.96 0.56 -24.36
CA ARG A 589 -31.30 1.96 -24.02
C ARG A 589 -31.94 2.06 -22.64
N ILE A 590 -32.84 1.13 -22.29
CA ILE A 590 -33.49 1.06 -20.97
C ILE A 590 -32.46 0.81 -19.88
N ALA A 591 -31.57 -0.18 -20.05
CA ALA A 591 -30.50 -0.51 -19.11
C ALA A 591 -29.55 0.68 -18.86
N LYS A 592 -29.24 1.48 -19.89
CA LYS A 592 -28.46 2.73 -19.74
C LYS A 592 -29.22 3.80 -18.96
N GLY A 593 -30.54 3.88 -19.08
CA GLY A 593 -31.39 4.73 -18.24
C GLY A 593 -31.30 4.36 -16.75
N CYS A 594 -31.44 3.06 -16.44
CA CYS A 594 -31.27 2.54 -15.08
C CYS A 594 -29.87 2.83 -14.51
N TRP A 595 -28.81 2.69 -15.32
CA TRP A 595 -27.45 3.02 -14.91
C TRP A 595 -27.26 4.52 -14.61
N TRP A 596 -27.82 5.42 -15.43
CA TRP A 596 -27.78 6.86 -15.15
C TRP A 596 -28.57 7.24 -13.88
N TYR A 597 -29.69 6.58 -13.61
CA TYR A 597 -30.44 6.71 -12.37
C TYR A 597 -29.61 6.27 -11.14
N TYR A 598 -28.92 5.14 -11.23
CA TYR A 598 -27.97 4.69 -10.19
C TYR A 598 -26.86 5.72 -9.91
N ILE A 599 -26.22 6.27 -10.95
CA ILE A 599 -25.20 7.32 -10.79
C ILE A 599 -25.78 8.57 -10.11
N LEU A 600 -27.01 8.98 -10.48
CA LEU A 600 -27.66 10.13 -9.85
C LEU A 600 -27.88 9.93 -8.34
N LYS A 601 -28.19 8.71 -7.89
CA LYS A 601 -28.31 8.39 -6.45
C LYS A 601 -27.00 8.52 -5.66
N TYR A 602 -25.85 8.30 -6.29
CA TYR A 602 -24.56 8.61 -5.67
C TYR A 602 -24.28 10.12 -5.62
N VAL A 603 -24.77 10.89 -6.59
CA VAL A 603 -24.69 12.36 -6.54
C VAL A 603 -25.63 12.92 -5.45
N GLU A 604 -26.80 12.32 -5.22
CA GLU A 604 -27.73 12.65 -4.12
C GLU A 604 -27.13 12.47 -2.70
N LEU A 605 -26.04 11.71 -2.52
CA LEU A 605 -25.34 11.64 -1.22
C LEU A 605 -24.71 12.97 -0.79
N LEU A 606 -24.38 13.85 -1.75
CA LEU A 606 -23.72 15.13 -1.47
C LEU A 606 -24.60 16.11 -0.70
N ASP A 607 -25.93 16.02 -0.79
CA ASP A 607 -26.87 16.81 0.04
C ASP A 607 -26.59 16.62 1.54
N THR A 608 -26.48 15.37 1.99
CA THR A 608 -26.16 15.05 3.39
C THR A 608 -24.86 15.71 3.82
N ILE A 609 -23.84 15.69 2.95
CA ILE A 609 -22.53 16.32 3.19
C ILE A 609 -22.67 17.85 3.25
N PHE A 610 -23.41 18.48 2.35
CA PHE A 610 -23.66 19.93 2.36
C PHE A 610 -24.44 20.37 3.60
N PHE A 611 -25.42 19.61 4.07
CA PHE A 611 -26.15 19.91 5.31
C PHE A 611 -25.27 19.76 6.56
N VAL A 612 -24.44 18.71 6.64
CA VAL A 612 -23.49 18.49 7.75
C VAL A 612 -22.46 19.62 7.81
N LEU A 613 -21.83 19.96 6.68
CA LEU A 613 -20.83 21.01 6.60
C LEU A 613 -21.40 22.39 7.00
N ARG A 614 -22.69 22.64 6.70
CA ARG A 614 -23.43 23.86 7.10
C ARG A 614 -23.99 23.83 8.53
N LYS A 615 -23.82 22.74 9.30
CA LYS A 615 -24.50 22.47 10.60
C LYS A 615 -26.03 22.66 10.55
N LYS A 616 -26.69 22.46 9.39
CA LYS A 616 -28.16 22.60 9.22
C LYS A 616 -28.90 21.29 9.53
N ASN A 617 -28.55 20.70 10.68
CA ASN A 617 -28.91 19.32 11.04
C ASN A 617 -30.43 19.07 11.14
N ASN A 618 -31.26 20.09 11.33
CA ASN A 618 -32.73 19.94 11.34
C ASN A 618 -33.30 19.54 9.95
N GLN A 619 -32.56 19.78 8.86
CA GLN A 619 -32.91 19.32 7.51
C GLN A 619 -32.47 17.85 7.29
N ILE A 620 -31.50 17.38 8.09
CA ILE A 620 -31.02 15.99 8.12
C ILE A 620 -32.00 15.13 8.96
N SER A 621 -33.20 14.93 8.44
CA SER A 621 -34.20 14.08 9.10
C SER A 621 -33.76 12.61 9.11
N ASN A 622 -34.24 11.83 10.08
CA ASN A 622 -33.95 10.39 10.12
C ASN A 622 -34.39 9.67 8.83
N LEU A 623 -35.46 10.15 8.18
CA LEU A 623 -35.95 9.63 6.90
C LEU A 623 -35.04 10.02 5.73
N HIS A 624 -34.51 11.25 5.70
CA HIS A 624 -33.54 11.69 4.70
C HIS A 624 -32.25 10.87 4.79
N VAL A 625 -31.69 10.65 5.99
CA VAL A 625 -30.48 9.81 6.15
C VAL A 625 -30.75 8.36 5.73
N TYR A 626 -31.90 7.79 6.12
CA TYR A 626 -32.31 6.45 5.72
C TYR A 626 -32.44 6.32 4.19
N HIS A 627 -33.16 7.25 3.55
CA HIS A 627 -33.35 7.31 2.10
C HIS A 627 -32.02 7.47 1.36
N HIS A 628 -31.20 8.46 1.71
CA HIS A 628 -29.94 8.72 1.00
C HIS A 628 -28.89 7.63 1.25
N ALA A 629 -28.94 6.89 2.36
CA ALA A 629 -28.07 5.72 2.58
C ALA A 629 -28.52 4.48 1.81
N ILE A 630 -29.83 4.28 1.60
CA ILE A 630 -30.39 3.05 1.03
C ILE A 630 -30.65 3.15 -0.48
N MET A 631 -31.08 4.30 -0.99
CA MET A 631 -31.34 4.49 -2.42
C MET A 631 -30.14 4.24 -3.34
N PRO A 632 -28.88 4.60 -2.98
CA PRO A 632 -27.72 4.21 -3.76
C PRO A 632 -27.50 2.69 -3.76
N PHE A 633 -27.76 2.02 -2.63
CA PHE A 633 -27.62 0.57 -2.49
C PHE A 633 -28.74 -0.22 -3.20
N THR A 634 -29.99 0.24 -3.18
CA THR A 634 -31.09 -0.41 -3.90
C THR A 634 -31.01 -0.15 -5.41
N ALA A 635 -30.61 1.06 -5.83
CA ALA A 635 -30.29 1.34 -7.23
C ALA A 635 -29.05 0.55 -7.69
N TRP A 636 -28.06 0.31 -6.82
CA TRP A 636 -26.95 -0.60 -7.09
C TRP A 636 -27.46 -2.01 -7.31
N VAL A 637 -28.23 -2.57 -6.37
CA VAL A 637 -28.79 -3.94 -6.48
C VAL A 637 -29.55 -4.11 -7.79
N GLY A 638 -30.45 -3.18 -8.16
CA GLY A 638 -31.20 -3.22 -9.41
C GLY A 638 -30.40 -2.94 -10.70
N THR A 639 -29.14 -2.50 -10.61
CA THR A 639 -28.24 -2.31 -11.77
C THR A 639 -26.99 -3.18 -11.76
N LYS A 640 -26.82 -4.02 -10.73
CA LYS A 640 -25.61 -4.82 -10.46
C LYS A 640 -25.90 -6.29 -10.19
N PHE A 641 -26.99 -6.64 -9.51
CA PHE A 641 -27.48 -8.03 -9.48
C PHE A 641 -28.43 -8.32 -10.65
N VAL A 642 -28.10 -7.67 -11.78
CA VAL A 642 -28.54 -7.95 -13.14
C VAL A 642 -27.27 -8.05 -14.03
N PRO A 643 -26.17 -7.30 -13.74
CA PRO A 643 -24.78 -7.76 -14.05
C PRO A 643 -23.60 -7.25 -13.13
N ASP A 644 -22.94 -8.21 -12.47
CA ASP A 644 -21.65 -8.38 -11.73
C ASP A 644 -20.63 -7.26 -11.31
N ASP A 645 -20.16 -7.38 -10.03
CA ASP A 645 -18.81 -7.29 -9.37
C ASP A 645 -17.86 -6.06 -9.11
N PHE A 646 -17.20 -6.15 -7.92
CA PHE A 646 -15.93 -5.56 -7.37
C PHE A 646 -15.68 -4.01 -7.24
N MET A 647 -14.65 -3.43 -6.55
CA MET A 647 -13.36 -3.77 -5.83
C MET A 647 -13.08 -2.70 -4.68
N VAL A 648 -12.33 -2.76 -3.53
CA VAL A 648 -11.00 -3.32 -3.03
C VAL A 648 -9.90 -2.17 -2.93
N GLU A 649 -8.95 -1.93 -1.96
CA GLU A 649 -8.20 -2.70 -0.90
C GLU A 649 -7.36 -1.88 0.20
N ASN A 650 -6.85 -2.56 1.28
CA ASN A 650 -5.48 -2.53 1.93
C ASN A 650 -5.09 -1.83 3.30
N SER A 651 -4.12 -2.39 4.09
CA SER A 651 -4.35 -2.63 5.56
C SER A 651 -3.19 -2.73 6.62
N PHE A 652 -3.58 -2.40 7.87
CA PHE A 652 -3.28 -2.97 9.23
C PHE A 652 -2.12 -2.50 10.14
N GLY A 653 -2.41 -2.34 11.46
CA GLY A 653 -1.37 -2.21 12.50
C GLY A 653 -1.57 -1.34 13.77
N VAL A 654 -2.72 -1.31 14.47
CA VAL A 654 -2.78 -0.86 15.91
C VAL A 654 -3.91 -1.56 16.67
N LEU A 655 -3.60 -2.41 17.68
CA LEU A 655 -4.60 -3.09 18.52
C LEU A 655 -4.10 -3.35 19.97
N SER A 656 -3.75 -2.29 20.72
CA SER A 656 -3.29 -2.43 22.13
C SER A 656 -3.57 -1.28 23.11
N ARG A 657 -4.18 -0.15 22.68
CA ARG A 657 -4.51 1.00 23.56
C ARG A 657 -5.88 1.63 23.24
N CYS A 658 -6.92 0.82 23.10
CA CYS A 658 -8.22 1.25 22.56
C CYS A 658 -9.11 2.05 23.54
N ASP A 659 -8.93 1.94 24.85
CA ASP A 659 -10.02 2.21 25.80
C ASP A 659 -10.08 3.67 26.29
N VAL A 660 -8.98 4.43 26.13
CA VAL A 660 -8.78 5.74 26.80
C VAL A 660 -9.23 6.94 25.94
N ILE A 661 -9.13 6.85 24.62
CA ILE A 661 -9.11 8.05 23.74
C ILE A 661 -10.53 8.55 23.43
N GLY A 662 -11.42 7.70 22.92
CA GLY A 662 -12.79 8.06 22.57
C GLY A 662 -13.60 8.69 23.72
N PRO A 663 -13.58 8.13 24.94
CA PRO A 663 -14.26 8.70 26.11
C PRO A 663 -13.86 10.14 26.42
N LYS A 664 -12.55 10.45 26.46
CA LYS A 664 -12.00 11.80 26.72
C LYS A 664 -12.47 12.85 25.72
N LEU A 665 -12.71 12.46 24.47
CA LEU A 665 -13.06 13.40 23.39
C LEU A 665 -14.56 13.74 23.35
N MET A 666 -15.43 12.84 23.84
CA MET A 666 -16.85 13.13 24.05
C MET A 666 -17.14 13.77 25.41
N GLU A 667 -16.22 13.71 26.37
CA GLU A 667 -16.34 14.27 27.73
C GLU A 667 -16.97 15.67 27.73
N LYS A 668 -16.39 16.62 26.97
CA LYS A 668 -16.81 18.04 26.91
C LYS A 668 -17.93 18.38 25.90
N ARG A 669 -18.65 17.39 25.33
CA ARG A 669 -19.73 17.60 24.34
C ARG A 669 -21.10 17.20 24.90
N GLN A 670 -22.20 17.39 24.17
CA GLN A 670 -23.52 16.83 24.53
C GLN A 670 -23.79 15.50 23.77
N PRO A 671 -24.56 14.54 24.35
CA PRO A 671 -24.83 13.24 23.74
C PRO A 671 -25.89 13.31 22.63
N PHE A 672 -25.74 12.53 21.55
CA PHE A 672 -26.70 12.50 20.44
C PHE A 672 -27.94 11.63 20.75
N VAL A 673 -29.14 12.11 20.40
CA VAL A 673 -30.43 11.45 20.69
C VAL A 673 -30.86 10.49 19.56
N LEU A 674 -30.09 9.42 19.36
CA LEU A 674 -30.26 8.46 18.25
C LEU A 674 -31.41 7.42 18.44
N ARG A 675 -32.48 7.75 19.18
CA ARG A 675 -33.49 6.75 19.63
C ARG A 675 -34.27 6.09 18.49
N ARG A 676 -34.78 6.87 17.52
CA ARG A 676 -35.50 6.31 16.36
C ARG A 676 -34.57 5.50 15.45
N PHE A 677 -33.35 5.98 15.20
CA PHE A 677 -32.33 5.26 14.44
C PHE A 677 -32.07 3.86 15.02
N MET A 678 -31.80 3.76 16.33
CA MET A 678 -31.58 2.47 17.00
C MET A 678 -32.76 1.51 16.87
N MET A 679 -34.00 2.01 16.89
CA MET A 679 -35.18 1.14 16.71
C MET A 679 -35.19 0.52 15.31
N TYR A 680 -35.08 1.32 14.24
CA TYR A 680 -35.09 0.79 12.87
C TYR A 680 -33.86 -0.10 12.59
N TYR A 681 -32.69 0.29 13.09
CA TYR A 681 -31.46 -0.49 12.97
C TYR A 681 -31.54 -1.84 13.70
N ASN A 682 -32.00 -1.87 14.96
CA ASN A 682 -32.15 -3.13 15.71
C ASN A 682 -33.22 -4.03 15.07
N LEU A 683 -34.31 -3.46 14.56
CA LEU A 683 -35.33 -4.21 13.82
C LEU A 683 -34.78 -4.80 12.52
N PHE A 684 -33.96 -4.05 11.78
CA PHE A 684 -33.23 -4.57 10.62
C PHE A 684 -32.29 -5.72 11.01
N GLN A 685 -31.52 -5.59 12.10
CA GLN A 685 -30.64 -6.67 12.58
C GLN A 685 -31.42 -7.92 13.00
N VAL A 686 -32.61 -7.78 13.59
CA VAL A 686 -33.52 -8.91 13.88
C VAL A 686 -33.95 -9.61 12.60
N ILE A 687 -34.42 -8.87 11.59
CA ILE A 687 -34.89 -9.42 10.32
C ILE A 687 -33.75 -10.11 9.57
N LEU A 688 -32.57 -9.48 9.50
CA LEU A 688 -31.38 -10.04 8.86
C LEU A 688 -30.92 -11.33 9.57
N SER A 689 -30.85 -11.32 10.90
CA SER A 689 -30.46 -12.50 11.69
C SER A 689 -31.46 -13.65 11.51
N ALA A 690 -32.77 -13.36 11.48
CA ALA A 690 -33.81 -14.37 11.27
C ALA A 690 -33.77 -14.96 9.86
N LEU A 691 -33.52 -14.14 8.83
CA LEU A 691 -33.36 -14.60 7.45
C LEU A 691 -32.15 -15.52 7.28
N ILE A 692 -31.00 -15.16 7.88
CA ILE A 692 -29.80 -16.01 7.84
C ILE A 692 -30.04 -17.30 8.63
N PHE A 693 -30.64 -17.24 9.83
CA PHE A 693 -30.98 -18.43 10.62
C PHE A 693 -31.86 -19.41 9.84
N TYR A 694 -32.93 -18.93 9.20
CA TYR A 694 -33.79 -19.73 8.33
C TYR A 694 -33.02 -20.34 7.15
N ARG A 695 -32.13 -19.57 6.49
CA ARG A 695 -31.30 -20.10 5.39
C ARG A 695 -30.31 -21.17 5.88
N VAL A 696 -29.63 -21.00 7.02
CA VAL A 696 -28.68 -21.99 7.57
C VAL A 696 -29.38 -23.30 7.92
N LEU A 697 -30.61 -23.26 8.43
CA LEU A 697 -31.44 -24.45 8.58
C LEU A 697 -31.80 -25.06 7.20
N LYS A 698 -32.44 -24.28 6.32
CA LYS A 698 -32.96 -24.72 5.01
C LYS A 698 -31.89 -25.38 4.12
N TYR A 699 -30.68 -24.84 4.08
CA TYR A 699 -29.60 -25.32 3.21
C TYR A 699 -28.66 -26.35 3.87
N GLY A 700 -28.92 -26.75 5.12
CA GLY A 700 -28.07 -27.70 5.84
C GLY A 700 -28.83 -28.47 6.92
N TRP A 701 -29.07 -27.82 8.06
CA TRP A 701 -29.47 -28.48 9.31
C TRP A 701 -30.91 -29.00 9.37
N TRP A 702 -31.78 -28.67 8.41
CA TRP A 702 -33.08 -29.34 8.22
C TRP A 702 -33.01 -30.57 7.29
N ASN A 703 -31.88 -30.78 6.60
CA ASN A 703 -31.65 -31.87 5.67
C ASN A 703 -30.66 -32.88 6.30
N ASN A 704 -29.57 -33.20 5.59
CA ASN A 704 -28.67 -34.31 5.92
C ASN A 704 -27.42 -33.88 6.72
N TYR A 705 -27.41 -32.72 7.38
CA TYR A 705 -26.24 -32.26 8.15
C TYR A 705 -26.10 -33.02 9.48
N SER A 706 -24.94 -33.65 9.69
CA SER A 706 -24.64 -34.45 10.87
C SER A 706 -24.03 -33.63 12.01
N LEU A 707 -24.60 -33.74 13.21
CA LEU A 707 -24.10 -33.16 14.46
C LEU A 707 -22.80 -33.82 15.00
N ARG A 708 -22.26 -34.84 14.32
CA ARG A 708 -21.06 -35.59 14.77
C ARG A 708 -19.82 -35.31 13.91
N CYS A 709 -20.01 -35.22 12.60
CA CYS A 709 -19.00 -34.88 11.61
C CYS A 709 -19.74 -34.43 10.36
N GLN A 710 -19.50 -33.19 9.91
CA GLN A 710 -20.04 -32.70 8.66
C GLN A 710 -18.93 -32.11 7.76
N PRO A 711 -18.50 -32.80 6.69
CA PRO A 711 -17.55 -32.24 5.74
C PRO A 711 -18.13 -31.03 5.01
N VAL A 712 -17.24 -30.24 4.40
CA VAL A 712 -17.60 -29.11 3.54
C VAL A 712 -17.91 -29.63 2.13
N ASP A 713 -19.05 -29.24 1.58
CA ASP A 713 -19.42 -29.56 0.20
C ASP A 713 -18.86 -28.50 -0.77
N TYR A 714 -17.91 -28.90 -1.60
CA TYR A 714 -17.27 -28.07 -2.62
C TYR A 714 -17.91 -28.18 -4.01
N SER A 715 -19.00 -28.94 -4.17
CA SER A 715 -19.71 -29.05 -5.44
C SER A 715 -20.55 -27.80 -5.76
N ASP A 716 -20.91 -27.63 -7.03
CA ASP A 716 -21.84 -26.59 -7.48
C ASP A 716 -23.33 -26.98 -7.28
N HIS A 717 -23.60 -27.96 -6.41
CA HIS A 717 -24.97 -28.39 -6.11
C HIS A 717 -25.76 -27.24 -5.45
N PRO A 718 -27.03 -26.97 -5.83
CA PRO A 718 -27.76 -25.80 -5.36
C PRO A 718 -27.90 -25.65 -3.84
N MET A 719 -27.82 -26.75 -3.08
CA MET A 719 -27.80 -26.69 -1.61
C MET A 719 -26.45 -26.27 -1.05
N ALA A 720 -25.34 -26.67 -1.68
CA ALA A 720 -23.99 -26.25 -1.31
C ALA A 720 -23.78 -24.77 -1.60
N ILE A 721 -24.15 -24.31 -2.81
CA ILE A 721 -24.14 -22.89 -3.18
C ILE A 721 -25.08 -22.08 -2.27
N GLY A 722 -26.29 -22.57 -2.00
CA GLY A 722 -27.24 -21.93 -1.10
C GLY A 722 -26.72 -21.78 0.34
N MET A 723 -25.93 -22.73 0.84
CA MET A 723 -25.22 -22.61 2.12
C MET A 723 -24.04 -21.62 2.04
N LEU A 724 -23.25 -21.67 0.97
CA LEU A 724 -22.09 -20.81 0.75
C LEU A 724 -22.48 -19.32 0.69
N GLU A 725 -23.52 -18.98 -0.07
CA GLU A 725 -24.17 -17.66 -0.08
C GLU A 725 -24.59 -17.23 1.33
N THR A 726 -25.14 -18.17 2.12
CA THR A 726 -25.61 -17.89 3.48
C THR A 726 -24.45 -17.59 4.42
N CYS A 727 -23.31 -18.25 4.21
CA CYS A 727 -22.06 -17.93 4.90
C CYS A 727 -21.52 -16.55 4.50
N TRP A 728 -21.66 -16.13 3.24
CA TRP A 728 -21.35 -14.75 2.81
C TRP A 728 -22.31 -13.71 3.38
N LEU A 729 -23.61 -13.96 3.41
CA LEU A 729 -24.59 -13.06 4.07
C LEU A 729 -24.31 -12.95 5.58
N TYR A 730 -23.93 -14.05 6.24
CA TYR A 730 -23.50 -14.04 7.64
C TYR A 730 -22.22 -13.21 7.85
N TYR A 731 -21.21 -13.38 7.01
CA TYR A 731 -19.99 -12.58 7.01
C TYR A 731 -20.30 -11.08 6.79
N MET A 732 -21.12 -10.73 5.78
CA MET A 732 -21.52 -9.36 5.48
C MET A 732 -22.30 -8.71 6.62
N SER A 733 -23.12 -9.48 7.35
CA SER A 733 -23.83 -8.98 8.53
C SER A 733 -22.86 -8.36 9.57
N LYS A 734 -21.66 -8.92 9.73
CA LYS A 734 -20.69 -8.47 10.75
C LYS A 734 -20.13 -7.07 10.51
N PHE A 735 -20.15 -6.56 9.27
CA PHE A 735 -19.86 -5.14 9.01
C PHE A 735 -21.03 -4.22 9.38
N THR A 736 -22.27 -4.69 9.27
CA THR A 736 -23.44 -3.93 9.74
C THR A 736 -23.46 -3.85 11.27
N GLU A 737 -23.05 -4.91 11.97
CA GLU A 737 -22.90 -4.96 13.44
C GLU A 737 -21.83 -3.95 13.95
N LEU A 738 -20.89 -3.50 13.11
CA LEU A 738 -19.95 -2.43 13.49
C LEU A 738 -20.66 -1.10 13.78
N LEU A 739 -21.90 -0.89 13.34
CA LEU A 739 -22.64 0.34 13.63
C LEU A 739 -22.97 0.50 15.13
N ASP A 740 -23.03 -0.61 15.90
CA ASP A 740 -23.26 -0.59 17.35
C ASP A 740 -22.26 0.32 18.09
N THR A 741 -20.96 0.13 17.85
CA THR A 741 -19.93 0.90 18.54
C THR A 741 -19.93 2.38 18.14
N VAL A 742 -20.32 2.68 16.88
CA VAL A 742 -20.49 4.07 16.41
C VAL A 742 -21.63 4.74 17.18
N VAL A 743 -22.77 4.05 17.30
CA VAL A 743 -23.93 4.50 18.08
C VAL A 743 -23.57 4.69 19.56
N PHE A 744 -22.81 3.77 20.17
CA PHE A 744 -22.41 3.87 21.57
C PHE A 744 -21.49 5.08 21.84
N VAL A 745 -20.52 5.34 20.95
CA VAL A 745 -19.63 6.52 21.04
C VAL A 745 -20.43 7.82 20.90
N LEU A 746 -21.30 7.93 19.88
CA LEU A 746 -22.15 9.12 19.66
C LEU A 746 -23.12 9.38 20.83
N ARG A 747 -23.57 8.33 21.53
CA ARG A 747 -24.47 8.43 22.70
C ARG A 747 -23.75 8.63 24.04
N LYS A 748 -22.41 8.80 24.06
CA LYS A 748 -21.55 8.77 25.27
C LYS A 748 -21.71 7.50 26.13
N LYS A 749 -22.14 6.37 25.57
CA LYS A 749 -22.29 5.12 26.33
C LYS A 749 -20.98 4.33 26.36
N ASN A 750 -19.94 4.99 26.86
CA ASN A 750 -18.56 4.51 26.92
C ASN A 750 -18.46 3.16 27.65
N ASN A 751 -19.26 2.95 28.71
CA ASN A 751 -19.34 1.70 29.46
C ASN A 751 -19.87 0.51 28.63
N GLN A 752 -20.44 0.74 27.44
CA GLN A 752 -20.82 -0.30 26.47
C GLN A 752 -19.71 -0.58 25.45
N VAL A 753 -18.74 0.33 25.28
CA VAL A 753 -17.56 0.16 24.41
C VAL A 753 -16.43 -0.48 25.22
N SER A 754 -16.69 -1.70 25.70
CA SER A 754 -15.73 -2.48 26.49
C SER A 754 -14.67 -3.16 25.61
N PHE A 755 -13.58 -3.63 26.23
CA PHE A 755 -12.58 -4.49 25.55
C PHE A 755 -13.25 -5.71 24.89
N LEU A 756 -14.16 -6.39 25.59
CA LEU A 756 -14.94 -7.52 25.06
C LEU A 756 -15.70 -7.14 23.79
N HIS A 757 -16.41 -6.00 23.80
CA HIS A 757 -17.18 -5.53 22.65
C HIS A 757 -16.25 -5.25 21.45
N VAL A 758 -15.19 -4.47 21.67
CA VAL A 758 -14.26 -4.09 20.58
C VAL A 758 -13.49 -5.30 20.04
N TYR A 759 -13.06 -6.23 20.91
CA TYR A 759 -12.40 -7.48 20.51
C TYR A 759 -13.33 -8.31 19.61
N HIS A 760 -14.55 -8.61 20.08
CA HIS A 760 -15.55 -9.41 19.36
C HIS A 760 -15.87 -8.84 17.97
N HIS A 761 -16.22 -7.55 17.90
CA HIS A 761 -16.62 -6.93 16.64
C HIS A 761 -15.44 -6.69 15.67
N ALA A 762 -14.19 -6.66 16.15
CA ALA A 762 -13.01 -6.61 15.28
C ALA A 762 -12.56 -8.00 14.79
N SER A 763 -12.69 -9.05 15.61
CA SER A 763 -12.27 -10.41 15.26
C SER A 763 -13.27 -11.14 14.37
N MET A 764 -14.57 -10.96 14.60
CA MET A 764 -15.62 -11.71 13.90
C MET A 764 -15.57 -11.56 12.37
N PRO A 765 -15.45 -10.36 11.76
CA PRO A 765 -15.35 -10.24 10.31
C PRO A 765 -14.14 -10.98 9.73
N ILE A 766 -13.00 -10.98 10.44
CA ILE A 766 -11.75 -11.64 9.99
C ILE A 766 -11.90 -13.16 10.06
N ILE A 767 -12.44 -13.69 11.15
CA ILE A 767 -12.65 -15.14 11.32
C ILE A 767 -13.73 -15.65 10.34
N CYS A 768 -14.79 -14.86 10.10
CA CYS A 768 -15.82 -15.19 9.11
C CYS A 768 -15.27 -15.15 7.68
N TRP A 769 -14.35 -14.22 7.36
CA TRP A 769 -13.65 -14.22 6.06
C TRP A 769 -12.83 -15.50 5.86
N ILE A 770 -12.05 -15.93 6.86
CA ILE A 770 -11.27 -17.18 6.79
C ILE A 770 -12.22 -18.38 6.65
N GLY A 771 -13.28 -18.44 7.45
CA GLY A 771 -14.27 -19.52 7.37
C GLY A 771 -14.88 -19.63 5.97
N LEU A 772 -15.33 -18.51 5.40
CA LEU A 772 -15.94 -18.48 4.07
C LEU A 772 -14.94 -18.77 2.94
N LYS A 773 -13.70 -18.28 3.04
CA LYS A 773 -12.69 -18.41 1.96
C LYS A 773 -12.13 -19.82 1.82
N PHE A 774 -12.22 -20.66 2.86
CA PHE A 774 -11.60 -22.00 2.88
C PHE A 774 -12.51 -23.14 3.33
N VAL A 775 -13.57 -22.90 4.11
CA VAL A 775 -14.47 -23.92 4.67
C VAL A 775 -15.92 -23.39 4.74
N GLY A 776 -16.41 -22.90 3.60
CA GLY A 776 -17.70 -22.19 3.44
C GLY A 776 -18.97 -23.04 3.57
N GLY A 777 -18.99 -23.98 4.52
CA GLY A 777 -20.10 -24.89 4.76
C GLY A 777 -19.76 -25.92 5.84
N GLY A 778 -20.62 -26.94 5.98
CA GLY A 778 -20.38 -28.08 6.87
C GLY A 778 -20.27 -27.72 8.36
N HIS A 779 -19.38 -28.41 9.09
CA HIS A 779 -19.30 -28.40 10.57
C HIS A 779 -19.13 -27.00 11.19
N SER A 780 -18.53 -26.06 10.48
CA SER A 780 -18.33 -24.67 10.92
C SER A 780 -19.65 -23.90 11.09
N THR A 781 -20.66 -24.23 10.28
CA THR A 781 -21.94 -23.51 10.19
C THR A 781 -22.78 -23.59 11.46
N PHE A 782 -22.55 -24.59 12.32
CA PHE A 782 -23.24 -24.75 13.59
C PHE A 782 -23.06 -23.53 14.52
N PHE A 783 -21.89 -22.89 14.50
CA PHE A 783 -21.69 -21.64 15.25
C PHE A 783 -22.50 -20.48 14.66
N GLY A 784 -22.61 -20.38 13.33
CA GLY A 784 -23.44 -19.38 12.65
C GLY A 784 -24.93 -19.58 12.94
N LEU A 785 -25.39 -20.83 12.99
CA LEU A 785 -26.75 -21.20 13.38
C LEU A 785 -27.08 -20.71 14.80
N LEU A 786 -26.24 -21.05 15.79
CA LEU A 786 -26.43 -20.60 17.17
C LEU A 786 -26.27 -19.07 17.30
N ASN A 787 -25.32 -18.45 16.60
CA ASN A 787 -25.11 -17.00 16.66
C ASN A 787 -26.31 -16.23 16.12
N THR A 788 -26.85 -16.62 14.97
CA THR A 788 -27.99 -15.93 14.34
C THR A 788 -29.26 -16.06 15.18
N PHE A 789 -29.54 -17.23 15.76
CA PHE A 789 -30.61 -17.43 16.73
C PHE A 789 -30.49 -16.48 17.94
N VAL A 790 -29.31 -16.43 18.56
CA VAL A 790 -29.09 -15.56 19.74
C VAL A 790 -29.08 -14.08 19.34
N HIS A 791 -28.64 -13.72 18.13
CA HIS A 791 -28.68 -12.34 17.61
C HIS A 791 -30.12 -11.86 17.35
N VAL A 792 -31.04 -12.72 16.88
CA VAL A 792 -32.49 -12.40 16.83
C VAL A 792 -33.01 -11.96 18.20
N ILE A 793 -32.70 -12.73 19.25
CA ILE A 793 -33.16 -12.44 20.61
C ILE A 793 -32.44 -11.21 21.21
N MET A 794 -31.15 -11.05 20.93
CA MET A 794 -30.33 -9.93 21.42
C MET A 794 -30.73 -8.59 20.78
N TYR A 795 -30.85 -8.50 19.45
CA TYR A 795 -31.31 -7.28 18.80
C TYR A 795 -32.81 -7.04 19.06
N GLY A 796 -33.61 -8.08 19.30
CA GLY A 796 -34.97 -7.95 19.84
C GLY A 796 -34.99 -7.26 21.21
N TYR A 797 -34.12 -7.68 22.14
CA TYR A 797 -33.93 -7.00 23.43
C TYR A 797 -33.53 -5.52 23.23
N TYR A 798 -32.58 -5.22 22.35
CA TYR A 798 -32.14 -3.85 22.10
C TYR A 798 -33.19 -2.99 21.38
N PHE A 799 -34.03 -3.58 20.52
CA PHE A 799 -35.19 -2.92 19.92
C PHE A 799 -36.20 -2.50 21.01
N LEU A 800 -36.60 -3.44 21.86
CA LEU A 800 -37.53 -3.20 22.97
C LEU A 800 -36.97 -2.18 23.98
N ALA A 801 -35.66 -2.23 24.28
CA ALA A 801 -35.00 -1.23 25.11
C ALA A 801 -34.99 0.18 24.46
N GLY A 802 -35.02 0.25 23.13
CA GLY A 802 -35.15 1.48 22.35
C GLY A 802 -36.54 2.14 22.44
N LEU A 803 -37.59 1.35 22.68
CA LEU A 803 -38.96 1.85 22.93
C LEU A 803 -39.05 2.74 24.19
N GLY A 804 -38.04 2.73 25.06
CA GLY A 804 -37.78 3.77 26.06
C GLY A 804 -38.09 3.36 27.50
N PRO A 805 -38.06 4.32 28.46
CA PRO A 805 -38.12 4.01 29.90
C PRO A 805 -39.33 3.17 30.31
N LYS A 806 -40.50 3.38 29.70
CA LYS A 806 -41.72 2.61 29.98
C LYS A 806 -41.57 1.10 29.68
N MET A 807 -40.71 0.70 28.75
CA MET A 807 -40.51 -0.72 28.41
C MET A 807 -39.42 -1.39 29.24
N GLN A 808 -38.52 -0.64 29.89
CA GLN A 808 -37.37 -1.20 30.60
C GLN A 808 -37.71 -2.09 31.82
N PRO A 809 -38.78 -1.84 32.61
CA PRO A 809 -39.19 -2.75 33.68
C PRO A 809 -39.55 -4.17 33.19
N TYR A 810 -40.13 -4.29 31.99
CA TYR A 810 -40.54 -5.57 31.42
C TYR A 810 -39.36 -6.39 30.85
N LEU A 811 -38.15 -5.82 30.80
CA LEU A 811 -36.93 -6.44 30.28
C LEU A 811 -36.11 -7.16 31.37
N TRP A 812 -36.80 -7.70 32.38
CA TRP A 812 -36.21 -8.47 33.51
C TRP A 812 -35.31 -9.63 33.05
N TRP A 813 -35.63 -10.23 31.90
CA TRP A 813 -34.95 -11.40 31.34
C TRP A 813 -33.54 -11.13 30.77
N LYS A 814 -33.01 -9.91 30.89
CA LYS A 814 -31.63 -9.56 30.48
C LYS A 814 -30.57 -10.54 30.98
N LYS A 815 -30.69 -11.03 32.23
CA LYS A 815 -29.74 -12.00 32.81
C LYS A 815 -29.78 -13.34 32.07
N HIS A 816 -30.97 -13.79 31.65
CA HIS A 816 -31.15 -15.02 30.87
C HIS A 816 -30.64 -14.88 29.43
N LEU A 817 -30.71 -13.68 28.82
CA LEU A 817 -30.05 -13.42 27.53
C LEU A 817 -28.52 -13.58 27.62
N THR A 818 -27.87 -13.05 28.67
CA THR A 818 -26.42 -13.26 28.84
C THR A 818 -26.08 -14.72 29.18
N LEU A 819 -26.96 -15.45 29.87
CA LEU A 819 -26.81 -16.89 30.08
C LEU A 819 -26.94 -17.69 28.78
N LEU A 820 -27.88 -17.32 27.89
CA LEU A 820 -28.05 -17.93 26.58
C LEU A 820 -26.81 -17.74 25.69
N GLN A 821 -26.18 -16.56 25.73
CA GLN A 821 -24.89 -16.30 25.07
C GLN A 821 -23.77 -17.22 25.59
N LEU A 822 -23.71 -17.46 26.91
CA LEU A 822 -22.74 -18.41 27.49
C LEU A 822 -23.01 -19.86 27.05
N ILE A 823 -24.28 -20.28 27.04
CA ILE A 823 -24.69 -21.62 26.57
C ILE A 823 -24.31 -21.81 25.10
N GLN A 824 -24.54 -20.82 24.24
CA GLN A 824 -24.08 -20.82 22.84
C GLN A 824 -22.58 -21.13 22.71
N PHE A 825 -21.73 -20.45 23.49
CA PHE A 825 -20.28 -20.68 23.41
C PHE A 825 -19.90 -22.08 23.88
N VAL A 826 -20.52 -22.59 24.96
CA VAL A 826 -20.28 -23.97 25.44
C VAL A 826 -20.70 -25.00 24.40
N LEU A 827 -21.88 -24.89 23.81
CA LEU A 827 -22.36 -25.80 22.77
C LEU A 827 -21.47 -25.77 21.52
N ALA A 828 -21.03 -24.59 21.09
CA ALA A 828 -20.14 -24.44 19.95
C ALA A 828 -18.73 -25.03 20.20
N ILE A 829 -18.18 -24.87 21.41
CA ILE A 829 -16.88 -25.45 21.81
C ILE A 829 -16.98 -26.97 21.88
N ILE A 830 -18.07 -27.53 22.42
CA ILE A 830 -18.29 -28.99 22.47
C ILE A 830 -18.38 -29.56 21.05
N HIS A 831 -19.22 -28.97 20.19
CA HIS A 831 -19.41 -29.42 18.81
C HIS A 831 -18.10 -29.33 17.99
N ALA A 832 -17.36 -28.22 18.07
CA ALA A 832 -16.07 -28.09 17.39
C ALA A 832 -14.99 -29.02 18.00
N GLY A 833 -15.02 -29.26 19.31
CA GLY A 833 -14.07 -30.13 20.02
C GLY A 833 -14.20 -31.61 19.65
N GLN A 834 -15.39 -32.08 19.24
CA GLN A 834 -15.62 -33.45 18.76
C GLN A 834 -14.69 -33.82 17.58
N LEU A 835 -14.36 -32.87 16.70
CA LEU A 835 -13.45 -33.08 15.58
C LEU A 835 -12.00 -33.38 15.99
N ILE A 836 -11.60 -33.16 17.25
CA ILE A 836 -10.30 -33.61 17.75
C ILE A 836 -10.29 -35.15 17.83
N PHE A 837 -11.34 -35.72 18.41
CA PHE A 837 -11.43 -37.14 18.78
C PHE A 837 -12.06 -38.05 17.71
N ILE A 838 -12.62 -37.48 16.64
CA ILE A 838 -13.31 -38.20 15.57
C ILE A 838 -12.55 -38.04 14.25
N GLU A 839 -12.45 -39.12 13.48
CA GLU A 839 -11.98 -39.06 12.09
C GLU A 839 -13.10 -38.49 11.20
N CYS A 840 -12.78 -37.43 10.46
CA CYS A 840 -13.74 -36.61 9.74
C CYS A 840 -12.98 -35.77 8.69
N ASP A 841 -13.51 -35.69 7.47
CA ASP A 841 -12.87 -34.96 6.35
C ASP A 841 -12.98 -33.42 6.47
N PHE A 842 -13.54 -32.91 7.57
CA PHE A 842 -13.49 -31.49 7.88
C PHE A 842 -12.04 -31.07 8.23
N PRO A 843 -11.43 -30.06 7.56
CA PRO A 843 -10.02 -29.74 7.77
C PRO A 843 -9.71 -29.26 9.20
N LYS A 844 -9.10 -30.14 10.00
CA LYS A 844 -8.82 -29.90 11.44
C LYS A 844 -7.94 -28.67 11.73
N ILE A 845 -7.22 -28.15 10.74
CA ILE A 845 -6.39 -26.94 10.86
C ILE A 845 -7.18 -25.71 11.37
N PHE A 846 -8.45 -25.57 10.99
CA PHE A 846 -9.29 -24.43 11.41
C PHE A 846 -9.68 -24.48 12.90
N LEU A 847 -9.54 -25.63 13.56
CA LEU A 847 -9.74 -25.75 15.01
C LEU A 847 -8.72 -24.92 15.80
N LEU A 848 -7.50 -24.73 15.27
CA LEU A 848 -6.46 -23.89 15.87
C LEU A 848 -6.82 -22.39 15.89
N ILE A 849 -7.82 -21.97 15.10
CA ILE A 849 -8.38 -20.61 15.12
C ILE A 849 -9.69 -20.60 15.92
N GLY A 850 -10.60 -21.53 15.61
CA GLY A 850 -11.96 -21.56 16.18
C GLY A 850 -12.01 -21.84 17.67
N LEU A 851 -11.30 -22.87 18.16
CA LEU A 851 -11.38 -23.27 19.57
C LEU A 851 -10.74 -22.21 20.51
N PRO A 852 -9.52 -21.70 20.26
CA PRO A 852 -8.95 -20.64 21.10
C PRO A 852 -9.81 -19.38 21.14
N HIS A 853 -10.41 -18.98 20.00
CA HIS A 853 -11.31 -17.82 19.98
C HIS A 853 -12.59 -18.07 20.80
N GLY A 854 -13.16 -19.28 20.70
CA GLY A 854 -14.30 -19.70 21.52
C GLY A 854 -14.00 -19.63 23.02
N PHE A 855 -12.86 -20.15 23.47
CA PHE A 855 -12.43 -20.06 24.87
C PHE A 855 -12.20 -18.62 25.34
N ILE A 856 -11.61 -17.75 24.51
CA ILE A 856 -11.43 -16.33 24.84
C ILE A 856 -12.79 -15.62 25.01
N LEU A 857 -13.74 -15.84 24.10
CA LEU A 857 -15.09 -15.28 24.23
C LEU A 857 -15.81 -15.82 25.47
N LEU A 858 -15.76 -17.14 25.72
CA LEU A 858 -16.35 -17.75 26.91
C LEU A 858 -15.78 -17.15 28.20
N TYR A 859 -14.46 -16.94 28.29
CA TYR A 859 -13.82 -16.27 29.42
C TYR A 859 -14.31 -14.82 29.58
N LEU A 860 -14.27 -14.02 28.51
CA LEU A 860 -14.65 -12.60 28.55
C LEU A 860 -16.14 -12.39 28.89
N PHE A 861 -17.04 -13.22 28.34
CA PHE A 861 -18.47 -13.20 28.69
C PHE A 861 -18.72 -13.71 30.11
N SER A 862 -17.98 -14.72 30.59
CA SER A 862 -18.11 -15.23 31.97
C SER A 862 -17.68 -14.17 32.99
N LYS A 863 -16.57 -13.47 32.72
CA LYS A 863 -16.12 -12.32 33.50
C LYS A 863 -17.18 -11.21 33.51
N PHE A 864 -17.70 -10.83 32.35
CA PHE A 864 -18.76 -9.82 32.23
C PHE A 864 -20.03 -10.21 33.00
N TYR A 865 -20.44 -11.47 32.95
CA TYR A 865 -21.60 -11.99 33.69
C TYR A 865 -21.38 -11.92 35.20
N TYR A 866 -20.22 -12.36 35.69
CA TYR A 866 -19.86 -12.28 37.11
C TYR A 866 -19.84 -10.83 37.62
N GLU A 867 -19.15 -9.94 36.90
CA GLU A 867 -19.03 -8.51 37.24
C GLU A 867 -20.37 -7.76 37.16
N SER A 868 -21.28 -8.16 36.26
CA SER A 868 -22.57 -7.48 36.04
C SER A 868 -23.70 -7.98 36.95
N TYR A 869 -23.70 -9.25 37.35
CA TYR A 869 -24.86 -9.89 37.99
C TYR A 869 -24.58 -10.58 39.32
N ASN A 870 -23.34 -11.01 39.61
CA ASN A 870 -23.02 -11.78 40.83
C ASN A 870 -22.18 -11.00 41.83
N LYS A 871 -21.36 -10.04 41.38
CA LYS A 871 -20.60 -9.16 42.28
C LYS A 871 -21.58 -8.25 43.05
N LYS A 872 -21.79 -8.52 44.34
CA LYS A 872 -22.53 -7.61 45.23
C LYS A 872 -21.89 -6.22 45.11
N LYS A 873 -22.70 -5.22 44.76
CA LYS A 873 -22.29 -3.82 44.92
C LYS A 873 -22.17 -3.56 46.43
N VAL A 874 -20.93 -3.38 46.90
CA VAL A 874 -20.70 -2.59 48.10
C VAL A 874 -21.32 -1.21 47.84
N LYS A 875 -22.12 -0.74 48.79
CA LYS A 875 -22.96 0.45 48.64
C LYS A 875 -22.13 1.73 48.71
#